data_AF-A0A1Y2K4E6-F1
#
_entry.id   AF-A0A1Y2K4E6-F1
#
_cell.length_a   1.000
_cell.length_b   1.000
_cell.length_c   1.000
_cell.angle_alpha   90.00
_cell.angle_beta   90.00
_cell.angle_gamma   90.00
#
_symmetry.space_group_name_H-M   'P 1'
#
loop_
_entity.id
_entity.type
_entity.pdbx_description
1 polymer ?
#
loop_
_entity_poly.entity_id
_entity_poly.type
_entity_poly.pdbx_seq_one_letter_code
_entity_poly.pdbx_strand_id
1 'polypeptide(L)'
;MLGIAVLANHLIFAPSNLPAFVQAIRTHLPAQGGALWFAVLDEVAMRLMAALGQEGIVHEILIGEHAAGPLPQGARIAPSEQADLIVLTHERGEALADALMTFVAAQGVTILAPITERYSQNLPLWLISIPKAGTHLLKSLAQAFGYRLDYQTPGIPQGGAAYYLEHANSHTRAADFFVDSVRRAPYGNRLHPFPIAPGLFIYRNPLDILVSEAHYYAQPGKTPFHGYLSQLTFAQRIDRLIDDPWLLGSIRQRVGGFLPWLDFPNVISFSFEELIGAAGGGDQQTQLALIWSLQLKLQVPGSPEAFARRVFNPASPTFRQGRLGAYRAEMDAQQLQGFEALPQDFMTQLGYAKADEGYPALPSQAQARRQRPLRLAPPPEHPPVLMEVDYLGFNLVWHQQRYYALPVQLSLDLSQLPEAAFDILPQESTLARLKQALTVGPLQLERIDNWRNTHLTEALAKTDPAQRPGNPARDLTELVGRSAPYLLATRSAPELVASCEAFNIIRYRGGYLGVRHGVEIDWSRPFDEIFHHTAAQDLLRGRTQASVTAQIEQLKNHAEQHREAHQRQQRESERLDQLAHALAELSAHSRTHEAQAGSWYAELRAALDTIQQHGGNAAQPARRRRSAARRGRRLVRLTRRSR
;
A
#
# COMPACT_ATOMS: atom_id res chain seq x y z
N MET A 1 46.24 -22.16 -15.01
CA MET A 1 45.90 -21.15 -13.98
C MET A 1 44.86 -21.77 -13.08
N LEU A 2 45.23 -22.18 -11.86
CA LEU A 2 44.26 -22.57 -10.84
C LEU A 2 43.47 -21.31 -10.51
N GLY A 3 42.19 -21.27 -10.88
CA GLY A 3 41.32 -20.14 -10.60
C GLY A 3 41.24 -19.96 -9.09
N ILE A 4 41.73 -18.84 -8.58
CA ILE A 4 41.53 -18.42 -7.19
C ILE A 4 40.01 -18.32 -7.03
N ALA A 5 39.42 -19.23 -6.26
CA ALA A 5 38.02 -19.15 -5.90
C ALA A 5 37.84 -17.84 -5.13
N VAL A 6 37.23 -16.84 -5.75
CA VAL A 6 36.86 -15.60 -5.07
C VAL A 6 35.87 -16.00 -3.98
N LEU A 7 36.29 -15.88 -2.72
CA LEU A 7 35.42 -16.12 -1.58
C LEU A 7 34.22 -15.18 -1.69
N ALA A 8 33.01 -15.74 -1.65
CA ALA A 8 31.77 -15.00 -1.75
C ALA A 8 31.36 -14.48 -0.37
N ASN A 9 30.77 -13.28 -0.32
CA ASN A 9 30.17 -12.78 0.91
C ASN A 9 28.96 -13.63 1.29
N HIS A 10 28.76 -13.88 2.59
CA HIS A 10 27.64 -14.65 3.08
C HIS A 10 27.12 -14.10 4.40
N LEU A 11 25.81 -13.85 4.50
CA LEU A 11 25.17 -13.38 5.73
C LEU A 11 24.23 -14.43 6.29
N ILE A 12 24.40 -14.76 7.56
CA ILE A 12 23.66 -15.80 8.27
C ILE A 12 22.98 -15.17 9.48
N PHE A 13 21.73 -15.56 9.73
CA PHE A 13 20.98 -15.15 10.91
C PHE A 13 20.58 -16.37 11.72
N ALA A 14 20.77 -16.30 13.04
CA ALA A 14 20.34 -17.32 13.99
C ALA A 14 19.49 -16.70 15.11
N PRO A 15 18.54 -17.44 15.71
CA PRO A 15 17.89 -17.01 16.95
C PRO A 15 18.92 -16.57 18.00
N SER A 16 18.61 -15.53 18.79
CA SER A 16 19.51 -14.95 19.81
C SER A 16 19.85 -15.85 21.01
N ASN A 17 19.52 -17.15 20.94
CA ASN A 17 19.86 -18.11 22.00
C ASN A 17 21.16 -18.85 21.70
N LEU A 18 21.86 -19.20 22.79
CA LEU A 18 23.18 -19.82 22.75
C LEU A 18 23.22 -21.14 21.94
N PRO A 19 22.30 -22.11 22.10
CA PRO A 19 22.31 -23.33 21.31
C PRO A 19 22.22 -23.09 19.79
N ALA A 20 21.40 -22.13 19.36
CA ALA A 20 21.24 -21.81 17.95
C ALA A 20 22.52 -21.20 17.35
N PHE A 21 23.19 -20.31 18.09
CA PHE A 21 24.49 -19.76 17.66
C PHE A 21 25.57 -20.83 17.54
N VAL A 22 25.71 -21.69 18.55
CA VAL A 22 26.70 -22.79 18.53
C VAL A 22 26.46 -23.70 17.33
N GLN A 23 25.21 -24.07 17.06
CA GLN A 23 24.86 -24.90 15.92
C GLN A 23 25.14 -24.19 14.57
N ALA A 24 24.86 -22.89 14.47
CA ALA A 24 25.17 -22.11 13.27
C ALA A 24 26.68 -22.03 13.02
N ILE A 25 27.47 -21.78 14.07
CA ILE A 25 28.94 -21.76 13.98
C ILE A 25 29.47 -23.12 13.52
N ARG A 26 29.01 -24.22 14.14
CA ARG A 26 29.39 -25.58 13.73
C ARG A 26 29.09 -25.87 12.26
N THR A 27 28.00 -25.33 11.75
CA THR A 27 27.56 -25.56 10.36
C THR A 27 28.42 -24.79 9.34
N HIS A 28 28.94 -23.62 9.72
CA HIS A 28 29.58 -22.70 8.79
C HIS A 28 31.09 -22.54 8.99
N LEU A 29 31.64 -23.00 10.11
CA LEU A 29 33.08 -23.05 10.33
C LEU A 29 33.69 -24.29 9.62
N PRO A 30 34.89 -24.20 9.04
CA PRO A 30 35.56 -25.37 8.44
C PRO A 30 35.69 -26.53 9.43
N ALA A 31 35.58 -27.77 8.94
CA ALA A 31 35.64 -28.97 9.78
C ALA A 31 37.00 -29.18 10.47
N GLN A 32 38.07 -28.59 9.93
CA GLN A 32 39.41 -28.59 10.54
C GLN A 32 39.59 -27.44 11.56
N GLY A 33 38.48 -26.78 11.92
CA GLY A 33 38.42 -25.54 12.67
C GLY A 33 38.87 -24.33 11.84
N GLY A 34 38.53 -23.15 12.36
CA GLY A 34 38.81 -21.86 11.73
C GLY A 34 38.86 -20.73 12.76
N ALA A 35 39.28 -19.56 12.31
CA ALA A 35 39.33 -18.36 13.13
C ALA A 35 37.95 -17.71 13.24
N LEU A 36 37.45 -17.58 14.47
CA LEU A 36 36.23 -16.82 14.76
C LEU A 36 36.60 -15.41 15.17
N TRP A 37 35.96 -14.40 14.58
CA TRP A 37 36.16 -13.01 14.97
C TRP A 37 34.91 -12.43 15.60
N PHE A 38 35.04 -11.82 16.77
CA PHE A 38 33.96 -11.16 17.49
C PHE A 38 34.12 -9.65 17.44
N ALA A 39 33.07 -8.95 16.99
CA ALA A 39 33.08 -7.49 16.90
C ALA A 39 33.09 -6.81 18.28
N VAL A 40 32.38 -7.39 19.24
CA VAL A 40 32.14 -6.85 20.57
C VAL A 40 32.19 -7.98 21.59
N LEU A 41 32.68 -7.69 22.79
CA LEU A 41 32.72 -8.61 23.94
C LEU A 41 31.60 -8.27 24.93
N ASP A 42 30.35 -8.49 24.52
CA ASP A 42 29.21 -8.41 25.44
C ASP A 42 29.02 -9.74 26.22
N GLU A 43 28.05 -9.78 27.12
CA GLU A 43 27.76 -10.97 27.92
C GLU A 43 27.40 -12.19 27.04
N VAL A 44 26.71 -11.98 25.92
CA VAL A 44 26.32 -13.04 25.00
C VAL A 44 27.55 -13.61 24.29
N ALA A 45 28.45 -12.76 23.80
CA ALA A 45 29.71 -13.16 23.21
C ALA A 45 30.56 -13.98 24.19
N MET A 46 30.67 -13.53 25.44
CA MET A 46 31.43 -14.24 26.48
C MET A 46 30.85 -15.63 26.77
N ARG A 47 29.52 -15.73 26.90
CA ARG A 47 28.83 -17.03 27.09
C ARG A 47 28.98 -17.94 25.89
N LEU A 48 28.94 -17.38 24.68
CA LEU A 48 29.13 -18.11 23.43
C LEU A 48 30.55 -18.66 23.31
N MET A 49 31.57 -17.86 23.59
CA MET A 49 32.97 -18.31 23.63
C MET A 49 33.18 -19.43 24.65
N ALA A 50 32.60 -19.31 25.85
CA ALA A 50 32.69 -20.34 26.88
C ALA A 50 32.07 -21.67 26.41
N ALA A 51 30.88 -21.62 25.80
CA ALA A 51 30.22 -22.82 25.26
C ALA A 51 31.02 -23.46 24.12
N LEU A 52 31.55 -22.66 23.19
CA LEU A 52 32.38 -23.13 22.09
C LEU A 52 33.68 -23.78 22.59
N GLY A 53 34.27 -23.22 23.65
CA GLY A 53 35.45 -23.78 24.31
C GLY A 53 35.16 -25.12 25.00
N GLN A 54 34.01 -25.26 25.64
CA GLN A 54 33.57 -26.54 26.24
C GLN A 54 33.35 -27.64 25.19
N GLU A 55 32.89 -27.27 23.99
CA GLU A 55 32.65 -28.22 22.90
C GLU A 55 33.87 -28.47 22.00
N GLY A 56 34.98 -27.75 22.21
CA GLY A 56 36.20 -27.89 21.41
C GLY A 56 36.03 -27.50 19.93
N ILE A 57 35.09 -26.60 19.62
CA ILE A 57 34.74 -26.23 18.23
C ILE A 57 35.76 -25.26 17.62
N VAL A 58 36.42 -24.44 18.44
CA VAL A 58 37.16 -23.26 17.96
C VAL A 58 38.64 -23.39 18.27
N HIS A 59 39.49 -23.23 17.24
CA HIS A 59 40.94 -23.22 17.40
C HIS A 59 41.50 -21.83 17.71
N GLU A 60 40.87 -20.79 17.18
CA GLU A 60 41.34 -19.42 17.37
C GLU A 60 40.17 -18.44 17.53
N ILE A 61 40.22 -17.66 18.61
CA ILE A 61 39.27 -16.59 18.89
C ILE A 61 39.98 -15.25 18.66
N LEU A 62 39.50 -14.51 17.67
CA LEU A 62 39.92 -13.18 17.32
C LEU A 62 38.92 -12.15 17.83
N ILE A 63 39.43 -11.00 18.25
CA ILE A 63 38.62 -9.92 18.83
C ILE A 63 38.95 -8.63 18.08
N GLY A 64 37.91 -7.85 17.75
CA GLY A 64 38.09 -6.55 17.10
C GLY A 64 38.86 -5.56 17.99
N GLU A 65 39.63 -4.68 17.35
CA GLU A 65 40.49 -3.69 18.05
C GLU A 65 39.73 -2.74 18.99
N HIS A 66 38.42 -2.60 18.79
CA HIS A 66 37.55 -1.73 19.60
C HIS A 66 36.80 -2.46 20.71
N ALA A 67 37.07 -3.75 20.93
CA ALA A 67 36.45 -4.47 22.04
C ALA A 67 36.93 -3.91 23.38
N ALA A 68 36.00 -3.40 24.19
CA ALA A 68 36.28 -3.00 25.56
C ALA A 68 36.21 -4.22 26.49
N GLY A 69 37.17 -4.34 27.42
CA GLY A 69 37.16 -5.36 28.46
C GLY A 69 38.40 -6.27 28.47
N PRO A 70 38.56 -7.10 29.53
CA PRO A 70 39.63 -8.08 29.58
C PRO A 70 39.43 -9.16 28.50
N LEU A 71 40.49 -9.49 27.77
CA LEU A 71 40.46 -10.54 26.76
C LEU A 71 40.30 -11.91 27.45
N PRO A 72 39.42 -12.80 26.93
CA PRO A 72 39.38 -14.20 27.34
C PRO A 72 40.74 -14.88 27.15
N GLN A 73 41.03 -15.89 27.97
CA GLN A 73 42.25 -16.68 27.81
C GLN A 73 42.31 -17.32 26.42
N GLY A 74 43.42 -17.09 25.71
CA GLY A 74 43.64 -17.63 24.36
C GLY A 74 43.05 -16.78 23.22
N ALA A 75 42.31 -15.72 23.52
CA ALA A 75 41.85 -14.79 22.50
C ALA A 75 42.91 -13.71 22.21
N ARG A 76 43.00 -13.27 20.94
CA ARG A 76 43.89 -12.16 20.54
C ARG A 76 43.16 -11.11 19.71
N ILE A 77 43.66 -9.88 19.77
CA ILE A 77 43.16 -8.81 18.90
C ILE A 77 43.69 -9.03 17.48
N ALA A 78 42.81 -8.95 16.49
CA ALA A 78 43.16 -9.09 15.08
C ALA A 78 42.15 -8.36 14.17
N PRO A 79 42.55 -7.98 12.96
CA PRO A 79 41.63 -7.43 11.97
C PRO A 79 40.70 -8.53 11.42
N SER A 80 39.51 -8.15 10.95
CA SER A 80 38.43 -9.10 10.61
C SER A 80 38.74 -9.94 9.36
N GLU A 81 39.68 -9.48 8.52
CA GLU A 81 40.14 -10.19 7.30
C GLU A 81 40.91 -11.48 7.61
N GLN A 82 41.32 -11.70 8.87
CA GLN A 82 41.96 -12.96 9.30
C GLN A 82 40.94 -14.03 9.73
N ALA A 83 39.65 -13.71 9.74
CA ALA A 83 38.60 -14.58 10.24
C ALA A 83 37.95 -15.41 9.12
N ASP A 84 37.64 -16.67 9.40
CA ASP A 84 36.78 -17.48 8.56
C ASP A 84 35.29 -17.15 8.77
N LEU A 85 34.93 -16.76 10.00
CA LEU A 85 33.57 -16.42 10.39
C LEU A 85 33.57 -15.24 11.37
N ILE A 86 32.81 -14.21 11.02
CA ILE A 86 32.57 -13.01 11.83
C ILE A 86 31.29 -13.23 12.62
N VAL A 87 31.34 -13.10 13.94
CA VAL A 87 30.20 -13.29 14.85
C VAL A 87 29.82 -11.96 15.46
N LEU A 88 28.56 -11.56 15.25
CA LEU A 88 27.94 -10.39 15.88
C LEU A 88 26.92 -10.88 16.91
N THR A 89 26.83 -10.19 18.05
CA THR A 89 25.97 -10.58 19.19
C THR A 89 24.99 -9.49 19.63
N HIS A 90 24.91 -8.38 18.89
CA HIS A 90 24.00 -7.27 19.19
C HIS A 90 22.53 -7.68 19.14
N GLU A 91 21.86 -7.70 20.30
CA GLU A 91 20.44 -8.11 20.40
C GLU A 91 19.45 -7.04 19.92
N ARG A 92 19.87 -5.76 19.87
CA ARG A 92 19.05 -4.65 19.37
C ARG A 92 19.30 -4.45 17.88
N GLY A 93 18.24 -4.44 17.09
CA GLY A 93 18.32 -4.34 15.63
C GLY A 93 19.03 -3.08 15.12
N GLU A 94 18.94 -1.95 15.82
CA GLU A 94 19.68 -0.73 15.47
C GLU A 94 21.19 -0.87 15.64
N ALA A 95 21.64 -1.36 16.80
CA ALA A 95 23.06 -1.58 17.06
C ALA A 95 23.63 -2.64 16.10
N LEU A 96 22.85 -3.69 15.82
CA LEU A 96 23.23 -4.69 14.82
C LEU A 96 23.35 -4.09 13.42
N ALA A 97 22.41 -3.21 13.02
CA ALA A 97 22.47 -2.56 11.71
C ALA A 97 23.73 -1.71 11.55
N ASP A 98 24.14 -0.98 12.59
CA ASP A 98 25.37 -0.19 12.58
C ASP A 98 26.62 -1.08 12.50
N ALA A 99 26.66 -2.17 13.28
CA ALA A 99 27.74 -3.14 13.21
C ALA A 99 27.85 -3.80 11.82
N LEU A 100 26.73 -4.24 11.23
CA LEU A 100 26.69 -4.82 9.88
C LEU A 100 27.22 -3.85 8.82
N MET A 101 26.89 -2.56 8.92
CA MET A 101 27.31 -1.55 7.94
C MET A 101 28.82 -1.31 7.92
N THR A 102 29.56 -1.68 8.97
CA THR A 102 31.03 -1.64 8.97
C THR A 102 31.64 -2.61 7.94
N PHE A 103 30.89 -3.63 7.52
CA PHE A 103 31.31 -4.65 6.54
C PHE A 103 30.81 -4.37 5.12
N VAL A 104 30.27 -3.18 4.83
CA VAL A 104 29.70 -2.87 3.50
C VAL A 104 30.72 -2.95 2.36
N ALA A 105 32.00 -2.69 2.66
CA ALA A 105 33.10 -2.77 1.70
C ALA A 105 33.86 -4.11 1.76
N ALA A 106 33.51 -5.00 2.69
CA ALA A 106 34.20 -6.27 2.89
C ALA A 106 33.92 -7.24 1.73
N GLN A 107 34.89 -8.11 1.45
CA GLN A 107 34.83 -9.15 0.41
C GLN A 107 35.27 -10.48 0.99
N GLY A 108 34.66 -11.57 0.54
CA GLY A 108 34.96 -12.91 1.03
C GLY A 108 34.62 -13.17 2.49
N VAL A 109 33.72 -12.37 3.08
CA VAL A 109 33.38 -12.51 4.51
C VAL A 109 32.12 -13.34 4.72
N THR A 110 32.15 -14.22 5.72
CA THR A 110 30.94 -14.85 6.26
C THR A 110 30.60 -14.21 7.60
N ILE A 111 29.39 -13.68 7.75
CA ILE A 111 28.90 -13.03 8.96
C ILE A 111 27.75 -13.83 9.54
N LEU A 112 27.83 -14.18 10.82
CA LEU A 112 26.74 -14.71 11.64
C LEU A 112 26.24 -13.62 12.59
N ALA A 113 24.93 -13.35 12.54
CA ALA A 113 24.27 -12.33 13.34
C ALA A 113 22.99 -12.88 14.01
N PRO A 114 22.48 -12.25 15.08
CA PRO A 114 21.23 -12.65 15.71
C PRO A 114 20.02 -12.15 14.90
N ILE A 115 18.93 -12.89 14.92
CA ILE A 115 17.61 -12.41 14.47
C ILE A 115 17.13 -11.35 15.47
N THR A 116 16.87 -10.14 14.98
CA THR A 116 16.38 -9.00 15.78
C THR A 116 15.01 -8.52 15.28
N GLU A 117 14.45 -7.48 15.90
CA GLU A 117 13.24 -6.81 15.42
C GLU A 117 13.39 -6.18 14.02
N ARG A 118 14.64 -5.91 13.58
CA ARG A 118 14.95 -5.40 12.24
C ARG A 118 15.23 -6.47 11.19
N TYR A 119 15.13 -7.76 11.55
CA TYR A 119 15.28 -8.85 10.59
C TYR A 119 14.27 -8.72 9.44
N SER A 120 14.70 -8.99 8.20
CA SER A 120 13.89 -8.77 6.99
C SER A 120 12.48 -9.35 7.05
N GLN A 121 12.30 -10.52 7.68
CA GLN A 121 11.01 -11.20 7.80
C GLN A 121 10.11 -10.61 8.91
N ASN A 122 10.64 -9.76 9.78
CA ASN A 122 9.90 -9.09 10.85
C ASN A 122 9.39 -7.71 10.43
N LEU A 123 9.91 -7.15 9.33
CA LEU A 123 9.54 -5.82 8.84
C LEU A 123 8.84 -5.88 7.49
N PRO A 124 7.85 -5.01 7.23
CA PRO A 124 7.33 -4.80 5.89
C PRO A 124 8.34 -4.03 5.04
N LEU A 125 8.23 -4.13 3.71
CA LEU A 125 9.10 -3.43 2.77
C LEU A 125 8.29 -2.56 1.80
N TRP A 126 8.67 -1.30 1.62
CA TRP A 126 8.06 -0.41 0.62
C TRP A 126 8.80 -0.49 -0.72
N LEU A 127 8.06 -0.61 -1.82
CA LEU A 127 8.62 -0.60 -3.17
C LEU A 127 8.25 0.69 -3.90
N ILE A 128 9.26 1.49 -4.22
CA ILE A 128 9.13 2.80 -4.86
C ILE A 128 9.97 2.78 -6.14
N SER A 129 9.42 3.24 -7.25
CA SER A 129 10.13 3.29 -8.52
C SER A 129 9.67 4.47 -9.36
N ILE A 130 10.62 5.15 -10.01
CA ILE A 130 10.25 6.03 -11.12
C ILE A 130 9.65 5.17 -12.25
N PRO A 131 8.58 5.60 -12.92
CA PRO A 131 8.09 4.93 -14.12
C PRO A 131 9.24 4.57 -15.07
N LYS A 132 9.24 3.32 -15.54
CA LYS A 132 10.26 2.77 -16.45
C LYS A 132 11.70 2.68 -15.91
N ALA A 133 11.92 2.91 -14.61
CA ALA A 133 13.23 2.76 -13.97
C ALA A 133 13.55 1.35 -13.47
N GLY A 134 12.83 0.31 -13.91
CA GLY A 134 13.11 -1.07 -13.52
C GLY A 134 12.23 -1.65 -12.40
N THR A 135 10.98 -1.21 -12.29
CA THR A 135 9.99 -1.73 -11.32
C THR A 135 9.91 -3.25 -11.25
N HIS A 136 10.02 -3.96 -12.38
CA HIS A 136 9.97 -5.42 -12.40
C HIS A 136 11.24 -6.03 -11.81
N LEU A 137 12.39 -5.42 -12.06
CA LEU A 137 13.66 -5.83 -11.46
C LEU A 137 13.63 -5.64 -9.94
N LEU A 138 13.08 -4.51 -9.48
CA LEU A 138 12.86 -4.24 -8.05
C LEU A 138 11.95 -5.29 -7.39
N LYS A 139 10.87 -5.70 -8.06
CA LYS A 139 9.99 -6.78 -7.58
C LYS A 139 10.71 -8.11 -7.50
N SER A 140 11.45 -8.47 -8.55
CA SER A 140 12.24 -9.71 -8.58
C SER A 140 13.30 -9.74 -7.49
N LEU A 141 13.91 -8.59 -7.17
CA LEU A 141 14.81 -8.47 -6.03
C LEU A 141 14.10 -8.69 -4.69
N ALA A 142 12.96 -8.03 -4.44
CA ALA A 142 12.20 -8.24 -3.22
C ALA A 142 11.79 -9.71 -3.04
N GLN A 143 11.32 -10.36 -4.11
CA GLN A 143 10.99 -11.79 -4.10
C GLN A 143 12.23 -12.66 -3.87
N ALA A 144 13.37 -12.33 -4.50
CA ALA A 144 14.61 -13.05 -4.31
C ALA A 144 15.04 -13.00 -2.83
N PHE A 145 14.88 -11.84 -2.17
CA PHE A 145 15.08 -11.62 -0.73
C PHE A 145 14.06 -12.32 0.18
N GLY A 146 13.08 -13.03 -0.40
CA GLY A 146 12.09 -13.80 0.34
C GLY A 146 10.83 -13.02 0.72
N TYR A 147 10.67 -11.77 0.24
CA TYR A 147 9.44 -11.03 0.48
C TYR A 147 8.28 -11.54 -0.39
N ARG A 148 7.10 -11.67 0.21
CA ARG A 148 5.85 -11.86 -0.53
C ARG A 148 5.40 -10.53 -1.12
N LEU A 149 5.03 -10.50 -2.41
CA LEU A 149 4.52 -9.29 -3.03
C LEU A 149 3.03 -9.11 -2.73
N ASP A 150 2.70 -8.15 -1.87
CA ASP A 150 1.34 -7.78 -1.51
C ASP A 150 1.12 -6.34 -2.01
N TYR A 151 0.48 -6.18 -3.18
CA TYR A 151 0.44 -4.88 -3.85
C TYR A 151 -0.38 -3.80 -3.13
N GLN A 152 -1.23 -4.16 -2.17
CA GLN A 152 -2.06 -3.22 -1.43
C GLN A 152 -1.61 -3.18 0.02
N THR A 153 -1.39 -1.96 0.53
CA THR A 153 -1.06 -1.73 1.93
C THR A 153 -2.27 -2.03 2.81
N PRO A 154 -2.22 -3.07 3.65
CA PRO A 154 -3.24 -3.28 4.66
C PRO A 154 -3.13 -2.19 5.73
N GLY A 155 -4.15 -2.08 6.60
CA GLY A 155 -4.09 -1.14 7.73
C GLY A 155 -2.88 -1.36 8.64
N ILE A 156 -2.43 -2.61 8.77
CA ILE A 156 -1.17 -3.00 9.43
C ILE A 156 -0.39 -3.91 8.48
N PRO A 157 0.70 -3.42 7.86
CA PRO A 157 1.60 -4.22 7.05
C PRO A 157 2.24 -5.35 7.85
N GLN A 158 2.43 -6.49 7.19
CA GLN A 158 3.03 -7.67 7.80
C GLN A 158 4.52 -7.73 7.50
N GLY A 159 5.29 -8.24 8.46
CA GLY A 159 6.68 -8.62 8.24
C GLY A 159 6.83 -9.62 7.09
N GLY A 160 7.93 -9.51 6.33
CA GLY A 160 8.20 -10.44 5.22
C GLY A 160 7.31 -10.23 3.99
N ALA A 161 6.52 -9.16 3.95
CA ALA A 161 5.75 -8.75 2.78
C ALA A 161 6.23 -7.38 2.25
N ALA A 162 6.14 -7.22 0.93
CA ALA A 162 6.50 -6.00 0.22
C ALA A 162 5.26 -5.35 -0.40
N TYR A 163 5.13 -4.04 -0.17
CA TYR A 163 3.96 -3.23 -0.47
C TYR A 163 4.32 -2.02 -1.33
N TYR A 164 3.31 -1.41 -1.96
CA TYR A 164 3.45 -0.06 -2.50
C TYR A 164 2.98 0.96 -1.48
N LEU A 165 3.48 2.19 -1.52
CA LEU A 165 3.07 3.22 -0.55
C LEU A 165 1.58 3.55 -0.68
N GLU A 166 1.11 3.70 -1.92
CA GLU A 166 -0.27 4.08 -2.18
C GLU A 166 -0.93 3.13 -3.16
N HIS A 167 -2.06 2.57 -2.73
CA HIS A 167 -2.89 1.68 -3.56
C HIS A 167 -2.05 0.57 -4.21
N ALA A 168 -2.31 0.25 -5.47
CA ALA A 168 -1.59 -0.74 -6.26
C ALA A 168 -0.48 -0.12 -7.14
N ASN A 169 0.06 1.07 -6.78
CA ASN A 169 0.99 1.80 -7.63
C ASN A 169 2.40 1.93 -7.03
N SER A 170 3.38 1.32 -7.68
CA SER A 170 4.82 1.46 -7.35
C SER A 170 5.43 2.82 -7.71
N HIS A 171 4.64 3.72 -8.32
CA HIS A 171 5.09 5.01 -8.86
C HIS A 171 4.56 6.19 -8.06
N THR A 172 4.55 6.07 -6.73
CA THR A 172 4.14 7.15 -5.83
C THR A 172 5.21 8.23 -5.75
N ARG A 173 4.89 9.46 -6.16
CA ARG A 173 5.74 10.63 -5.94
C ARG A 173 5.72 11.00 -4.46
N ALA A 174 6.80 11.61 -3.97
CA ALA A 174 6.87 12.01 -2.57
C ALA A 174 5.76 13.02 -2.19
N ALA A 175 5.48 13.97 -3.08
CA ALA A 175 4.42 14.95 -2.86
C ALA A 175 3.02 14.29 -2.81
N ASP A 176 2.76 13.28 -3.64
CA ASP A 176 1.47 12.57 -3.62
C ASP A 176 1.26 11.90 -2.24
N PHE A 177 2.30 11.24 -1.72
CA PHE A 177 2.26 10.59 -0.41
C PHE A 177 2.16 11.57 0.76
N PHE A 178 3.06 12.55 0.84
CA PHE A 178 3.18 13.42 2.01
C PHE A 178 2.24 14.62 1.99
N VAL A 179 1.62 14.96 0.85
CA VAL A 179 0.67 16.07 0.76
C VAL A 179 -0.72 15.54 0.49
N ASP A 180 -0.91 14.75 -0.57
CA ASP A 180 -2.25 14.36 -0.99
C ASP A 180 -2.83 13.24 -0.13
N SER A 181 -2.06 12.21 0.19
CA SER A 181 -2.52 11.16 1.12
C SER A 181 -2.70 11.68 2.54
N VAL A 182 -1.82 12.56 3.00
CA VAL A 182 -1.98 13.24 4.30
C VAL A 182 -3.30 14.01 4.37
N ARG A 183 -3.71 14.69 3.29
CA ARG A 183 -4.99 15.43 3.25
C ARG A 183 -6.23 14.52 3.28
N ARG A 184 -6.09 13.25 2.88
CA ARG A 184 -7.22 12.29 2.78
C ARG A 184 -7.26 11.29 3.93
N ALA A 185 -6.12 11.04 4.57
CA ALA A 185 -6.00 10.08 5.65
C ALA A 185 -6.47 10.68 6.99
N PRO A 186 -7.15 9.89 7.84
CA PRO A 186 -7.41 10.30 9.21
C PRO A 186 -6.09 10.61 9.92
N TYR A 187 -6.08 11.66 10.75
CA TYR A 187 -4.90 12.10 11.49
C TYR A 187 -3.66 12.43 10.64
N GLY A 188 -3.87 12.85 9.39
CA GLY A 188 -2.77 13.34 8.55
C GLY A 188 -1.73 12.27 8.23
N ASN A 189 -2.16 11.01 8.09
CA ASN A 189 -1.29 9.87 7.78
C ASN A 189 -0.18 9.60 8.80
N ARG A 190 -0.25 10.18 10.01
CA ARG A 190 0.74 9.96 11.09
C ARG A 190 0.85 8.50 11.50
N LEU A 191 -0.26 7.77 11.37
CA LEU A 191 -0.35 6.33 11.66
C LEU A 191 0.27 5.45 10.57
N HIS A 192 0.69 6.03 9.44
CA HIS A 192 1.27 5.23 8.37
C HIS A 192 2.59 4.62 8.84
N PRO A 193 2.80 3.31 8.68
CA PRO A 193 4.03 2.62 9.09
C PRO A 193 5.24 2.91 8.20
N PHE A 194 5.17 3.95 7.36
CA PHE A 194 6.26 4.29 6.43
C PHE A 194 7.58 4.59 7.16
N PRO A 195 7.65 5.52 8.13
CA PRO A 195 8.92 5.96 8.69
C PRO A 195 9.61 4.87 9.54
N ILE A 196 8.85 3.86 9.99
CA ILE A 196 9.33 2.79 10.86
C ILE A 196 9.69 1.51 10.09
N ALA A 197 9.58 1.53 8.75
CA ALA A 197 9.86 0.41 7.90
C ALA A 197 10.74 0.82 6.69
N PRO A 198 11.57 -0.10 6.19
CA PRO A 198 12.43 0.18 5.05
C PRO A 198 11.65 0.40 3.76
N GLY A 199 12.12 1.33 2.93
CA GLY A 199 11.70 1.45 1.54
C GLY A 199 12.86 1.22 0.58
N LEU A 200 12.60 0.58 -0.56
CA LEU A 200 13.51 0.52 -1.69
C LEU A 200 13.04 1.50 -2.75
N PHE A 201 13.94 2.39 -3.17
CA PHE A 201 13.69 3.33 -4.24
C PHE A 201 14.63 3.08 -5.42
N ILE A 202 14.10 2.53 -6.50
CA ILE A 202 14.85 2.36 -7.75
C ILE A 202 14.64 3.55 -8.69
N TYR A 203 15.75 4.11 -9.16
CA TYR A 203 15.78 5.14 -10.20
C TYR A 203 16.66 4.67 -11.37
N ARG A 204 16.64 5.41 -12.47
CA ARG A 204 17.39 5.08 -13.70
C ARG A 204 17.84 6.38 -14.36
N ASN A 205 18.85 6.33 -15.22
CA ASN A 205 19.21 7.47 -16.07
C ASN A 205 17.94 8.02 -16.78
N PRO A 206 17.58 9.30 -16.57
CA PRO A 206 16.38 9.90 -17.17
C PRO A 206 16.32 9.85 -18.70
N LEU A 207 17.45 9.85 -19.40
CA LEU A 207 17.49 9.69 -20.87
C LEU A 207 17.01 8.30 -21.30
N ASP A 208 17.40 7.25 -20.57
CA ASP A 208 16.90 5.90 -20.82
C ASP A 208 15.44 5.73 -20.42
N ILE A 209 14.96 6.47 -19.41
CA ILE A 209 13.54 6.53 -19.06
C ILE A 209 12.75 7.09 -20.26
N LEU A 210 13.19 8.21 -20.86
CA LEU A 210 12.54 8.81 -22.04
C LEU A 210 12.40 7.82 -23.19
N VAL A 211 13.49 7.14 -23.56
CA VAL A 211 13.47 6.11 -24.62
C VAL A 211 12.46 5.00 -24.28
N SER A 212 12.47 4.54 -23.03
CA SER A 212 11.55 3.50 -22.57
C SER A 212 10.09 3.95 -22.60
N GLU A 213 9.79 5.19 -22.19
CA GLU A 213 8.47 5.80 -22.23
C GLU A 213 7.97 5.96 -23.68
N ALA A 214 8.80 6.49 -24.58
CA ALA A 214 8.46 6.68 -25.99
C ALA A 214 8.05 5.38 -26.68
N HIS A 215 8.72 4.27 -26.35
CA HIS A 215 8.36 2.95 -26.86
C HIS A 215 7.14 2.35 -26.18
N TYR A 216 7.01 2.51 -24.87
CA TYR A 216 5.98 1.83 -24.08
C TYR A 216 4.62 2.54 -24.17
N TYR A 217 4.59 3.87 -24.05
CA TYR A 217 3.34 4.64 -23.99
C TYR A 217 2.58 4.65 -25.31
N ALA A 218 3.28 4.50 -26.44
CA ALA A 218 2.69 4.41 -27.77
C ALA A 218 2.05 3.06 -28.09
N GLN A 219 2.16 2.05 -27.22
CA GLN A 219 1.59 0.72 -27.48
C GLN A 219 0.11 0.62 -27.05
N PRO A 220 -0.75 -0.04 -27.85
CA PRO A 220 -2.16 -0.23 -27.49
C PRO A 220 -2.32 -0.93 -26.15
N GLY A 221 -3.23 -0.43 -25.31
CA GLY A 221 -3.58 -1.03 -24.01
C GLY A 221 -2.51 -0.90 -22.91
N LYS A 222 -1.36 -0.27 -23.18
CA LYS A 222 -0.30 -0.09 -22.17
C LYS A 222 -0.50 1.14 -21.30
N THR A 223 -1.07 2.21 -21.85
CA THR A 223 -1.38 3.43 -21.10
C THR A 223 -2.67 4.09 -21.60
N PRO A 224 -3.35 4.90 -20.76
CA PRO A 224 -4.46 5.76 -21.20
C PRO A 224 -4.06 6.78 -22.26
N PHE A 225 -2.77 7.12 -22.37
CA PHE A 225 -2.25 8.12 -23.30
C PHE A 225 -1.86 7.54 -24.67
N HIS A 226 -2.12 6.24 -24.91
CA HIS A 226 -1.80 5.60 -26.19
C HIS A 226 -2.28 6.41 -27.40
N GLY A 227 -3.56 6.81 -27.42
CA GLY A 227 -4.12 7.57 -28.55
C GLY A 227 -3.49 8.95 -28.76
N TYR A 228 -2.85 9.50 -27.72
CA TYR A 228 -2.16 10.80 -27.78
C TYR A 228 -0.77 10.67 -28.42
N LEU A 229 -0.10 9.53 -28.23
CA LEU A 229 1.29 9.32 -28.68
C LEU A 229 1.42 8.38 -29.89
N SER A 230 0.41 7.57 -30.20
CA SER A 230 0.50 6.50 -31.21
C SER A 230 0.61 7.00 -32.66
N GLN A 231 0.13 8.22 -32.93
CA GLN A 231 0.22 8.85 -34.25
C GLN A 231 1.57 9.55 -34.49
N LEU A 232 2.41 9.64 -33.45
CA LEU A 232 3.71 10.29 -33.53
C LEU A 232 4.79 9.27 -33.91
N THR A 233 5.73 9.70 -34.75
CA THR A 233 6.98 8.97 -34.97
C THR A 233 7.75 8.82 -33.66
N PHE A 234 8.73 7.91 -33.60
CA PHE A 234 9.52 7.73 -32.38
C PHE A 234 10.24 9.04 -31.98
N ALA A 235 10.86 9.73 -32.93
CA ALA A 235 11.53 11.01 -32.69
C ALA A 235 10.56 12.07 -32.13
N GLN A 236 9.39 12.23 -32.76
CA GLN A 236 8.36 13.16 -32.27
C GLN A 236 7.82 12.79 -30.87
N ARG A 237 7.83 11.50 -30.51
CA ARG A 237 7.46 11.06 -29.15
C ARG A 237 8.52 11.46 -28.14
N ILE A 238 9.80 11.33 -28.47
CA ILE A 238 10.90 11.79 -27.62
C ILE A 238 10.79 13.30 -27.41
N ASP A 239 10.65 14.09 -28.48
CA ASP A 239 10.48 15.55 -28.39
C ASP A 239 9.30 15.92 -27.49
N ARG A 240 8.15 15.23 -27.68
CA ARG A 240 6.98 15.43 -26.83
C ARG A 240 7.24 15.06 -25.38
N LEU A 241 7.95 13.98 -25.09
CA LEU A 241 8.17 13.48 -23.73
C LEU A 241 9.24 14.28 -22.96
N ILE A 242 10.16 14.94 -23.65
CA ILE A 242 11.14 15.86 -23.04
C ILE A 242 10.39 16.99 -22.32
N ASP A 243 9.48 17.67 -23.01
CA ASP A 243 8.72 18.80 -22.47
C ASP A 243 7.30 18.89 -23.07
N ASP A 244 6.36 18.14 -22.49
CA ASP A 244 4.94 18.22 -22.89
C ASP A 244 4.24 19.31 -22.07
N PRO A 245 3.89 20.47 -22.65
CA PRO A 245 3.29 21.56 -21.89
C PRO A 245 1.81 21.32 -21.55
N TRP A 246 1.18 20.26 -22.08
CA TRP A 246 -0.27 20.09 -21.98
C TRP A 246 -0.69 18.94 -21.06
N LEU A 247 -0.08 17.77 -21.21
CA LEU A 247 -0.60 16.55 -20.59
C LEU A 247 0.40 15.90 -19.64
N LEU A 248 1.60 15.58 -20.13
CA LEU A 248 2.57 14.79 -19.37
C LEU A 248 3.56 15.63 -18.55
N GLY A 249 3.66 16.93 -18.81
CA GLY A 249 4.70 17.79 -18.25
C GLY A 249 6.08 17.46 -18.82
N SER A 250 7.12 18.12 -18.31
CA SER A 250 8.50 17.81 -18.67
C SER A 250 9.01 16.56 -17.97
N ILE A 251 10.02 15.90 -18.56
CA ILE A 251 10.71 14.79 -17.89
C ILE A 251 11.30 15.23 -16.54
N ARG A 252 11.77 16.47 -16.46
CA ARG A 252 12.25 17.09 -15.22
C ARG A 252 11.17 17.13 -14.15
N GLN A 253 9.92 17.48 -14.50
CA GLN A 253 8.79 17.44 -13.55
C GLN A 253 8.41 16.01 -13.16
N ARG A 254 8.33 15.09 -14.13
CA ARG A 254 7.94 13.69 -13.87
C ARG A 254 8.94 12.97 -12.96
N VAL A 255 10.24 13.12 -13.25
CA VAL A 255 11.34 12.56 -12.44
C VAL A 255 11.52 13.33 -11.14
N GLY A 256 11.43 14.67 -11.20
CA GLY A 256 11.61 15.58 -10.07
C GLY A 256 10.73 15.26 -8.86
N GLY A 257 9.48 14.82 -9.10
CA GLY A 257 8.56 14.43 -8.03
C GLY A 257 9.00 13.23 -7.18
N PHE A 258 10.02 12.48 -7.63
CA PHE A 258 10.59 11.34 -6.89
C PHE A 258 11.90 11.66 -6.18
N LEU A 259 12.55 12.79 -6.49
CA LEU A 259 13.85 13.14 -5.91
C LEU A 259 13.85 13.18 -4.39
N PRO A 260 12.79 13.64 -3.68
CA PRO A 260 12.80 13.63 -2.22
C PRO A 260 12.98 12.23 -1.62
N TRP A 261 12.62 11.15 -2.33
CA TRP A 261 12.86 9.77 -1.87
C TRP A 261 14.35 9.45 -1.70
N LEU A 262 15.24 10.22 -2.33
CA LEU A 262 16.69 10.08 -2.16
C LEU A 262 17.12 10.43 -0.72
N ASP A 263 16.41 11.34 -0.06
CA ASP A 263 16.85 11.96 1.19
C ASP A 263 16.26 11.29 2.44
N PHE A 264 15.23 10.45 2.29
CA PHE A 264 14.61 9.81 3.44
C PHE A 264 15.54 8.77 4.09
N PRO A 265 15.75 8.84 5.41
CA PRO A 265 16.65 7.95 6.15
C PRO A 265 16.24 6.47 6.11
N ASN A 266 14.94 6.20 6.01
CA ASN A 266 14.37 4.86 5.93
C ASN A 266 14.27 4.33 4.49
N VAL A 267 14.69 5.11 3.49
CA VAL A 267 14.65 4.72 2.08
C VAL A 267 16.06 4.41 1.58
N ILE A 268 16.21 3.24 0.98
CA ILE A 268 17.44 2.80 0.33
C ILE A 268 17.29 3.06 -1.16
N SER A 269 18.03 4.05 -1.66
CA SER A 269 18.00 4.45 -3.06
C SER A 269 19.16 3.81 -3.84
N PHE A 270 18.86 3.27 -5.01
CA PHE A 270 19.86 2.70 -5.92
C PHE A 270 19.39 2.77 -7.37
N SER A 271 20.35 2.72 -8.29
CA SER A 271 20.06 2.81 -9.71
C SER A 271 19.77 1.46 -10.35
N PHE A 272 19.02 1.47 -11.45
CA PHE A 272 18.81 0.31 -12.32
C PHE A 272 20.15 -0.24 -12.83
N GLU A 273 21.06 0.66 -13.18
CA GLU A 273 22.39 0.43 -13.69
C GLU A 273 23.25 -0.39 -12.71
N GLU A 274 23.14 -0.11 -11.41
CA GLU A 274 23.79 -0.92 -10.37
C GLU A 274 23.15 -2.31 -10.22
N LEU A 275 21.82 -2.42 -10.33
CA LEU A 275 21.11 -3.68 -10.04
C LEU A 275 21.10 -4.67 -11.21
N ILE A 276 21.17 -4.21 -12.46
CA ILE A 276 20.95 -5.07 -13.62
C ILE A 276 22.06 -6.13 -13.83
N GLY A 277 23.29 -5.81 -13.42
CA GLY A 277 24.47 -6.68 -13.58
C GLY A 277 24.85 -6.98 -15.03
N ALA A 278 25.87 -7.81 -15.22
CA ALA A 278 26.44 -8.14 -16.53
C ALA A 278 25.41 -8.70 -17.53
N ALA A 279 24.42 -9.46 -17.05
CA ALA A 279 23.40 -10.08 -17.90
C ALA A 279 22.52 -9.07 -18.66
N GLY A 280 22.33 -7.85 -18.12
CA GLY A 280 21.66 -6.75 -18.84
C GLY A 280 22.59 -5.62 -19.28
N GLY A 281 23.89 -5.89 -19.37
CA GLY A 281 24.90 -4.93 -19.82
C GLY A 281 25.40 -3.96 -18.75
N GLY A 282 25.13 -4.23 -17.47
CA GLY A 282 25.77 -3.57 -16.34
C GLY A 282 27.07 -4.26 -15.91
N ASP A 283 27.53 -3.94 -14.71
CA ASP A 283 28.74 -4.54 -14.12
C ASP A 283 28.39 -5.54 -13.01
N GLN A 284 29.00 -6.72 -13.05
CA GLN A 284 28.71 -7.79 -12.09
C GLN A 284 29.20 -7.44 -10.69
N GLN A 285 30.40 -6.87 -10.55
CA GLN A 285 30.95 -6.52 -9.24
C GLN A 285 30.11 -5.43 -8.57
N THR A 286 29.64 -4.46 -9.34
CA THR A 286 28.73 -3.39 -8.90
C THR A 286 27.40 -3.97 -8.41
N GLN A 287 26.83 -4.94 -9.14
CA GLN A 287 25.61 -5.63 -8.74
C GLN A 287 25.79 -6.39 -7.43
N LEU A 288 26.88 -7.17 -7.29
CA LEU A 288 27.16 -7.93 -6.07
C LEU A 288 27.37 -7.00 -4.87
N ALA A 289 28.11 -5.90 -5.04
CA ALA A 289 28.32 -4.90 -4.00
C ALA A 289 27.01 -4.17 -3.61
N LEU A 290 26.12 -3.89 -4.57
CA LEU A 290 24.80 -3.35 -4.27
C LEU A 290 23.98 -4.36 -3.46
N ILE A 291 23.87 -5.60 -3.94
CA ILE A 291 23.09 -6.64 -3.26
C ILE A 291 23.62 -6.87 -1.84
N TRP A 292 24.94 -6.92 -1.65
CA TRP A 292 25.55 -7.03 -0.32
C TRP A 292 25.15 -5.87 0.59
N SER A 293 25.27 -4.63 0.11
CA SER A 293 24.80 -3.45 0.84
C SER A 293 23.32 -3.54 1.24
N LEU A 294 22.45 -4.01 0.33
CA LEU A 294 21.03 -4.20 0.61
C LEU A 294 20.78 -5.30 1.64
N GLN A 295 21.50 -6.43 1.58
CA GLN A 295 21.40 -7.50 2.55
C GLN A 295 21.76 -7.03 3.96
N LEU A 296 22.83 -6.25 4.11
CA LEU A 296 23.24 -5.69 5.40
C LEU A 296 22.19 -4.74 5.97
N LYS A 297 21.66 -3.82 5.15
CA LYS A 297 20.65 -2.83 5.57
C LYS A 297 19.31 -3.46 5.94
N LEU A 298 18.87 -4.46 5.17
CA LEU A 298 17.59 -5.13 5.35
C LEU A 298 17.68 -6.38 6.24
N GLN A 299 18.88 -6.79 6.63
CA GLN A 299 19.12 -8.03 7.38
C GLN A 299 18.53 -9.26 6.66
N VAL A 300 18.96 -9.45 5.39
CA VAL A 300 18.53 -10.56 4.53
C VAL A 300 19.63 -11.62 4.47
N PRO A 301 19.38 -12.88 4.94
CA PRO A 301 20.38 -13.95 4.91
C PRO A 301 20.66 -14.44 3.49
N GLY A 302 21.86 -14.98 3.24
CA GLY A 302 22.25 -15.58 1.97
C GLY A 302 23.47 -14.89 1.35
N SER A 303 23.81 -15.28 0.11
CA SER A 303 24.95 -14.72 -0.63
C SER A 303 24.52 -13.81 -1.78
N PRO A 304 25.24 -12.71 -2.06
CA PRO A 304 24.91 -11.80 -3.15
C PRO A 304 24.78 -12.48 -4.51
N GLU A 305 25.62 -13.47 -4.80
CA GLU A 305 25.63 -14.22 -6.06
C GLU A 305 24.35 -15.05 -6.25
N ALA A 306 23.83 -15.63 -5.16
CA ALA A 306 22.59 -16.39 -5.21
C ALA A 306 21.38 -15.48 -5.47
N PHE A 307 21.39 -14.24 -4.98
CA PHE A 307 20.38 -13.25 -5.31
C PHE A 307 20.54 -12.71 -6.72
N ALA A 308 21.75 -12.35 -7.15
CA ALA A 308 22.03 -11.84 -8.49
C ALA A 308 21.49 -12.77 -9.59
N ARG A 309 21.68 -14.09 -9.43
CA ARG A 309 21.16 -15.11 -10.34
C ARG A 309 19.62 -15.16 -10.41
N ARG A 310 18.92 -14.77 -9.35
CA ARG A 310 17.45 -14.81 -9.25
C ARG A 310 16.79 -13.50 -9.66
N VAL A 311 17.48 -12.37 -9.48
CA VAL A 311 16.98 -11.02 -9.79
C VAL A 311 16.76 -10.85 -11.29
N PHE A 312 17.69 -11.35 -12.11
CA PHE A 312 17.59 -11.23 -13.55
C PHE A 312 16.68 -12.32 -14.14
N ASN A 313 15.53 -11.92 -14.68
CA ASN A 313 14.63 -12.82 -15.40
C ASN A 313 14.43 -12.35 -16.86
N PRO A 314 15.10 -12.97 -17.85
CA PRO A 314 14.98 -12.60 -19.25
C PRO A 314 13.59 -12.90 -19.83
N ALA A 315 12.80 -13.77 -19.19
CA ALA A 315 11.44 -14.09 -19.63
C ALA A 315 10.39 -13.05 -19.21
N SER A 316 10.77 -12.00 -18.47
CA SER A 316 9.83 -10.94 -18.08
C SER A 316 9.26 -10.22 -19.31
N PRO A 317 7.92 -10.13 -19.48
CA PRO A 317 7.30 -9.50 -20.66
C PRO A 317 7.66 -8.02 -20.87
N THR A 318 8.19 -7.37 -19.83
CA THR A 318 8.62 -5.97 -19.88
C THR A 318 10.10 -5.80 -20.22
N PHE A 319 10.83 -6.91 -20.31
CA PHE A 319 12.24 -6.94 -20.66
C PHE A 319 12.40 -6.86 -22.19
N ARG A 320 12.08 -5.68 -22.76
CA ARG A 320 12.19 -5.48 -24.22
C ARG A 320 13.63 -5.59 -24.70
N GLN A 321 14.55 -4.96 -23.97
CA GLN A 321 15.98 -4.98 -24.25
C GLN A 321 16.78 -4.95 -22.95
N GLY A 322 16.32 -4.21 -21.93
CA GLY A 322 16.95 -4.13 -20.61
C GLY A 322 18.39 -3.61 -20.62
N ARG A 323 18.83 -3.02 -21.73
CA ARG A 323 20.18 -2.51 -21.95
C ARG A 323 20.34 -1.12 -21.34
N LEU A 324 21.55 -0.86 -20.87
CA LEU A 324 22.01 0.45 -20.43
C LEU A 324 22.35 1.34 -21.63
N GLY A 325 22.09 2.64 -21.52
CA GLY A 325 22.55 3.63 -22.48
C GLY A 325 21.87 3.55 -23.85
N ALA A 326 20.65 3.03 -23.92
CA ALA A 326 19.87 2.92 -25.17
C ALA A 326 19.67 4.30 -25.82
N TYR A 327 19.59 5.36 -25.01
CA TYR A 327 19.48 6.74 -25.50
C TYR A 327 20.61 7.14 -26.46
N ARG A 328 21.82 6.59 -26.32
CA ARG A 328 22.96 6.93 -27.18
C ARG A 328 22.74 6.48 -28.63
N ALA A 329 21.97 5.42 -28.84
CA ALA A 329 21.68 4.89 -30.17
C ALA A 329 20.36 5.42 -30.75
N GLU A 330 19.45 5.91 -29.90
CA GLU A 330 18.08 6.22 -30.29
C GLU A 330 17.73 7.71 -30.27
N MET A 331 18.50 8.54 -29.56
CA MET A 331 18.30 9.99 -29.53
C MET A 331 19.31 10.70 -30.44
N ASP A 332 18.83 11.67 -31.21
CA ASP A 332 19.68 12.54 -32.02
C ASP A 332 20.24 13.74 -31.21
N ALA A 333 21.14 14.50 -31.83
CA ALA A 333 21.77 15.65 -31.20
C ALA A 333 20.78 16.77 -30.85
N GLN A 334 19.71 16.93 -31.64
CA GLN A 334 18.70 17.96 -31.40
C GLN A 334 17.85 17.62 -30.18
N GLN A 335 17.48 16.35 -30.03
CA GLN A 335 16.77 15.83 -28.85
C GLN A 335 17.60 15.96 -27.58
N LEU A 336 18.89 15.61 -27.66
CA LEU A 336 19.82 15.79 -26.54
C LEU A 336 19.94 17.27 -26.18
N GLN A 337 20.05 18.17 -27.16
CA GLN A 337 20.06 19.61 -26.92
C GLN A 337 18.75 20.10 -26.26
N GLY A 338 17.59 19.60 -26.71
CA GLY A 338 16.29 19.91 -26.11
C GLY A 338 16.19 19.43 -24.66
N PHE A 339 16.72 18.24 -24.36
CA PHE A 339 16.81 17.72 -23.00
C PHE A 339 17.76 18.57 -22.13
N GLU A 340 18.93 18.93 -22.66
CA GLU A 340 19.95 19.73 -21.97
C GLU A 340 19.49 21.17 -21.69
N ALA A 341 18.56 21.69 -22.49
CA ALA A 341 17.94 23.00 -22.28
C ALA A 341 17.01 23.06 -21.05
N LEU A 342 16.55 21.91 -20.53
CA LEU A 342 15.80 21.85 -19.27
C LEU A 342 16.71 22.17 -18.08
N PRO A 343 16.16 22.65 -16.93
CA PRO A 343 16.93 22.69 -15.69
C PRO A 343 17.48 21.30 -15.32
N GLN A 344 18.80 21.16 -15.20
CA GLN A 344 19.49 19.87 -14.98
C GLN A 344 19.66 19.48 -13.50
N ASP A 345 18.86 20.07 -12.61
CA ASP A 345 18.91 19.81 -11.17
C ASP A 345 18.62 18.33 -10.85
N PHE A 346 17.64 17.73 -11.55
CA PHE A 346 17.28 16.32 -11.38
C PHE A 346 18.39 15.36 -11.83
N MET A 347 19.13 15.66 -12.90
CA MET A 347 20.28 14.86 -13.33
C MET A 347 21.38 14.91 -12.27
N THR A 348 21.66 16.11 -11.75
CA THR A 348 22.67 16.31 -10.70
C THR A 348 22.31 15.54 -9.43
N GLN A 349 21.08 15.65 -8.96
CA GLN A 349 20.61 14.94 -7.76
C GLN A 349 20.62 13.41 -7.92
N LEU A 350 20.31 12.89 -9.12
CA LEU A 350 20.39 11.46 -9.38
C LEU A 350 21.82 10.95 -9.53
N GLY A 351 22.80 11.84 -9.73
CA GLY A 351 24.21 11.51 -9.95
C GLY A 351 24.59 11.33 -11.43
N TYR A 352 23.75 11.80 -12.35
CA TYR A 352 23.94 11.71 -13.81
C TYR A 352 24.26 13.07 -14.44
N ALA A 353 24.87 14.01 -13.71
CA ALA A 353 25.33 15.25 -14.32
C ALA A 353 26.28 14.96 -15.50
N LYS A 354 26.14 15.71 -16.59
CA LYS A 354 26.98 15.57 -17.79
C LYS A 354 28.42 15.96 -17.43
N ALA A 355 29.37 15.09 -17.74
CA ALA A 355 30.81 15.37 -17.66
C ALA A 355 31.35 15.65 -19.08
N ASP A 356 32.65 15.95 -19.19
CA ASP A 356 33.32 16.21 -20.48
C ASP A 356 33.17 15.02 -21.46
N GLU A 357 33.17 13.79 -20.95
CA GLU A 357 32.99 12.55 -21.71
C GLU A 357 31.50 12.19 -21.95
N GLY A 358 30.58 13.08 -21.59
CA GLY A 358 29.13 12.88 -21.69
C GLY A 358 28.49 12.40 -20.38
N TYR A 359 27.33 11.75 -20.49
CA TYR A 359 26.60 11.26 -19.32
C TYR A 359 27.20 9.94 -18.81
N PRO A 360 27.44 9.83 -17.49
CA PRO A 360 28.08 8.65 -16.93
C PRO A 360 27.16 7.42 -16.98
N ALA A 361 27.76 6.24 -17.10
CA ALA A 361 27.02 4.97 -17.13
C ALA A 361 26.48 4.56 -15.74
N LEU A 362 27.16 4.99 -14.67
CA LEU A 362 26.74 4.80 -13.28
C LEU A 362 26.60 6.17 -12.60
N PRO A 363 25.67 6.33 -11.65
CA PRO A 363 25.52 7.61 -10.98
C PRO A 363 26.70 7.84 -10.03
N SER A 364 27.22 9.06 -10.00
CA SER A 364 28.38 9.45 -9.18
C SER A 364 28.17 9.22 -7.67
N GLN A 365 26.92 9.18 -7.22
CA GLN A 365 26.55 8.95 -5.81
C GLN A 365 26.32 7.47 -5.46
N ALA A 366 26.47 6.54 -6.41
CA ALA A 366 26.21 5.10 -6.20
C ALA A 366 26.94 4.55 -4.97
N GLN A 367 28.25 4.78 -4.87
CA GLN A 367 29.06 4.29 -3.75
C GLN A 367 28.61 4.88 -2.41
N ALA A 368 28.40 6.20 -2.35
CA ALA A 368 27.93 6.88 -1.14
C ALA A 368 26.57 6.33 -0.68
N ARG A 369 25.65 6.07 -1.63
CA ARG A 369 24.32 5.49 -1.34
C ARG A 369 24.42 4.06 -0.83
N ARG A 370 25.32 3.24 -1.37
CA ARG A 370 25.62 1.89 -0.84
C ARG A 370 26.15 1.96 0.59
N GLN A 371 27.03 2.91 0.89
CA GLN A 371 27.61 3.08 2.24
C GLN A 371 26.66 3.74 3.26
N ARG A 372 25.64 4.48 2.80
CA ARG A 372 24.68 5.13 3.69
C ARG A 372 23.90 4.11 4.55
N PRO A 373 23.99 4.16 5.88
CA PRO A 373 23.21 3.29 6.75
C PRO A 373 21.69 3.53 6.63
N LEU A 374 20.91 2.46 6.82
CA LEU A 374 19.45 2.58 6.96
C LEU A 374 19.11 3.10 8.36
N ARG A 375 18.21 4.07 8.43
CA ARG A 375 17.73 4.66 9.68
C ARG A 375 16.21 4.62 9.70
N LEU A 376 15.65 3.84 10.61
CA LEU A 376 14.21 3.75 10.83
C LEU A 376 13.84 4.68 11.99
N ALA A 377 12.72 5.37 11.87
CA ALA A 377 12.16 6.10 13.01
C ALA A 377 11.74 5.09 14.10
N PRO A 378 11.77 5.47 15.38
CA PRO A 378 11.11 4.68 16.40
C PRO A 378 9.61 4.56 16.09
N PRO A 379 8.95 3.47 16.51
CA PRO A 379 7.50 3.40 16.56
C PRO A 379 6.95 4.68 17.17
N PRO A 380 6.07 5.42 16.48
CA PRO A 380 5.61 6.68 17.03
C PRO A 380 4.79 6.41 18.29
N GLU A 381 5.15 7.08 19.38
CA GLU A 381 4.33 7.16 20.58
C GLU A 381 3.14 8.08 20.27
N HIS A 382 2.09 7.47 19.75
CA HIS A 382 0.86 8.19 19.50
C HIS A 382 -0.07 8.03 20.69
N PRO A 383 -0.67 9.13 21.20
CA PRO A 383 -1.81 8.98 22.08
C PRO A 383 -2.89 8.19 21.33
N PRO A 384 -3.78 7.52 22.06
CA PRO A 384 -4.89 6.81 21.47
C PRO A 384 -5.67 7.69 20.48
N VAL A 385 -5.84 7.19 19.27
CA VAL A 385 -6.39 7.95 18.14
C VAL A 385 -7.83 7.52 17.90
N LEU A 386 -8.78 8.41 18.15
CA LEU A 386 -10.19 8.17 17.87
C LEU A 386 -10.41 8.06 16.35
N MET A 387 -10.74 6.86 15.89
CA MET A 387 -10.97 6.56 14.48
C MET A 387 -12.43 6.80 14.09
N GLU A 388 -13.36 6.40 14.95
CA GLU A 388 -14.79 6.53 14.71
C GLU A 388 -15.56 6.62 16.02
N VAL A 389 -16.63 7.42 16.02
CA VAL A 389 -17.45 7.67 17.21
C VAL A 389 -18.75 6.89 17.10
N ASP A 390 -19.13 6.23 18.20
CA ASP A 390 -20.45 5.59 18.35
C ASP A 390 -20.82 4.61 17.21
N TYR A 391 -19.85 3.79 16.79
CA TYR A 391 -20.07 2.65 15.93
C TYR A 391 -20.68 1.50 16.75
N LEU A 392 -21.99 1.26 16.57
CA LEU A 392 -22.75 0.24 17.33
C LEU A 392 -22.61 0.37 18.86
N GLY A 393 -22.48 1.60 19.39
CA GLY A 393 -22.28 1.85 20.82
C GLY A 393 -20.82 1.86 21.27
N PHE A 394 -19.87 1.82 20.34
CA PHE A 394 -18.42 1.88 20.62
C PHE A 394 -17.73 3.05 19.93
N ASN A 395 -16.82 3.69 20.64
CA ASN A 395 -15.75 4.50 20.06
C ASN A 395 -14.65 3.56 19.56
N LEU A 396 -14.34 3.61 18.27
CA LEU A 396 -13.26 2.82 17.68
C LEU A 396 -11.98 3.63 17.80
N VAL A 397 -10.98 3.10 18.50
CA VAL A 397 -9.74 3.81 18.81
C VAL A 397 -8.55 2.99 18.31
N TRP A 398 -7.59 3.65 17.68
CA TRP A 398 -6.31 3.05 17.35
C TRP A 398 -5.29 3.36 18.44
N HIS A 399 -4.61 2.34 18.96
CA HIS A 399 -3.58 2.47 19.99
C HIS A 399 -2.59 1.30 19.84
N GLN A 400 -1.29 1.53 20.06
CA GLN A 400 -0.27 0.46 20.03
C GLN A 400 -0.40 -0.49 18.81
N GLN A 401 -0.61 0.07 17.61
CA GLN A 401 -0.79 -0.69 16.37
C GLN A 401 -1.98 -1.66 16.38
N ARG A 402 -3.04 -1.40 17.15
CA ARG A 402 -4.28 -2.20 17.13
C ARG A 402 -5.49 -1.28 17.16
N TYR A 403 -6.60 -1.79 16.66
CA TYR A 403 -7.89 -1.11 16.77
C TYR A 403 -8.67 -1.72 17.92
N TYR A 404 -9.17 -0.87 18.81
CA TYR A 404 -9.98 -1.23 19.98
C TYR A 404 -11.38 -0.65 19.84
N ALA A 405 -12.38 -1.38 20.34
CA ALA A 405 -13.74 -0.86 20.50
C ALA A 405 -13.98 -0.53 21.98
N LEU A 406 -14.15 0.75 22.30
CA LEU A 406 -14.42 1.24 23.64
C LEU A 406 -15.89 1.60 23.78
N PRO A 407 -16.65 1.05 24.75
CA PRO A 407 -18.05 1.44 24.95
C PRO A 407 -18.17 2.97 25.11
N VAL A 408 -19.11 3.61 24.39
CA VAL A 408 -19.28 5.08 24.40
C VAL A 408 -19.57 5.63 25.81
N GLN A 409 -20.16 4.80 26.68
CA GLN A 409 -20.48 5.18 28.05
C GLN A 409 -19.25 5.20 28.97
N LEU A 410 -18.12 4.62 28.54
CA LEU A 410 -16.89 4.56 29.33
C LEU A 410 -15.92 5.63 28.83
N SER A 411 -15.70 6.66 29.64
CA SER A 411 -14.57 7.58 29.44
C SER A 411 -13.29 6.92 29.97
N LEU A 412 -12.64 6.14 29.12
CA LEU A 412 -11.38 5.45 29.45
C LEU A 412 -10.20 6.22 28.87
N ASP A 413 -9.25 6.56 29.74
CA ASP A 413 -7.91 6.97 29.31
C ASP A 413 -7.08 5.72 29.03
N LEU A 414 -7.01 5.35 27.75
CA LEU A 414 -6.23 4.19 27.30
C LEU A 414 -4.74 4.30 27.67
N SER A 415 -4.18 5.49 27.86
CA SER A 415 -2.76 5.64 28.23
C SER A 415 -2.45 5.16 29.66
N GLN A 416 -3.48 5.03 30.50
CA GLN A 416 -3.37 4.61 31.90
C GLN A 416 -3.78 3.16 32.12
N LEU A 417 -4.23 2.46 31.07
CA LEU A 417 -4.65 1.07 31.21
C LEU A 417 -3.44 0.14 31.33
N PRO A 418 -3.44 -0.82 32.28
CA PRO A 418 -2.41 -1.86 32.32
C PRO A 418 -2.52 -2.74 31.08
N GLU A 419 -1.40 -3.33 30.63
CA GLU A 419 -1.32 -4.16 29.42
C GLU A 419 -2.39 -5.27 29.40
N ALA A 420 -2.61 -5.93 30.55
CA ALA A 420 -3.62 -6.97 30.72
C ALA A 420 -5.07 -6.51 30.45
N ALA A 421 -5.37 -5.20 30.53
CA ALA A 421 -6.70 -4.68 30.21
C ALA A 421 -6.95 -4.61 28.69
N PHE A 422 -5.90 -4.39 27.88
CA PHE A 422 -6.04 -4.33 26.42
C PHE A 422 -6.41 -5.68 25.81
N ASP A 423 -5.95 -6.78 26.40
CA ASP A 423 -6.24 -8.13 25.91
C ASP A 423 -7.73 -8.48 25.94
N ILE A 424 -8.50 -7.76 26.75
CA ILE A 424 -9.90 -8.07 26.99
C ILE A 424 -10.86 -7.15 26.24
N LEU A 425 -10.38 -5.98 25.81
CA LEU A 425 -11.14 -5.10 24.93
C LEU A 425 -11.35 -5.77 23.56
N PRO A 426 -12.51 -5.62 22.90
CA PRO A 426 -12.66 -6.06 21.52
C PRO A 426 -11.61 -5.35 20.67
N GLN A 427 -10.72 -6.13 20.07
CA GLN A 427 -9.58 -5.60 19.35
C GLN A 427 -9.26 -6.38 18.09
N GLU A 428 -8.78 -5.68 17.07
CA GLU A 428 -8.43 -6.27 15.78
C GLU A 428 -7.25 -5.55 15.12
N SER A 429 -6.62 -6.24 14.17
CA SER A 429 -5.51 -5.71 13.37
C SER A 429 -5.96 -4.69 12.31
N THR A 430 -7.25 -4.63 11.97
CA THR A 430 -7.76 -3.64 11.01
C THR A 430 -9.11 -3.12 11.45
N LEU A 431 -9.40 -1.87 11.10
CA LEU A 431 -10.70 -1.25 11.39
C LEU A 431 -11.85 -2.05 10.75
N ALA A 432 -11.67 -2.56 9.52
CA ALA A 432 -12.69 -3.35 8.83
C ALA A 432 -12.99 -4.66 9.57
N ARG A 433 -11.97 -5.37 10.06
CA ARG A 433 -12.17 -6.59 10.86
C ARG A 433 -12.81 -6.30 12.21
N LEU A 434 -12.41 -5.20 12.86
CA LEU A 434 -13.05 -4.78 14.11
C LEU A 434 -14.55 -4.54 13.91
N LYS A 435 -14.90 -3.79 12.85
CA LYS A 435 -16.30 -3.53 12.48
C LYS A 435 -17.07 -4.81 12.16
N GLN A 436 -16.46 -5.71 11.40
CA GLN A 436 -17.05 -7.01 11.09
C GLN A 436 -17.29 -7.84 12.36
N ALA A 437 -16.30 -7.90 13.26
CA ALA A 437 -16.42 -8.60 14.53
C ALA A 437 -17.60 -8.06 15.36
N LEU A 438 -17.71 -6.73 15.47
CA LEU A 438 -18.80 -6.06 16.17
C LEU A 438 -20.19 -6.26 15.50
N THR A 439 -20.24 -6.51 14.19
CA THR A 439 -21.51 -6.66 13.45
C THR A 439 -22.06 -8.09 13.50
N VAL A 440 -21.20 -9.11 13.55
CA VAL A 440 -21.58 -10.51 13.25
C VAL A 440 -21.82 -11.38 14.51
N GLY A 441 -21.56 -10.89 15.73
CA GLY A 441 -21.56 -11.75 16.93
C GLY A 441 -22.49 -11.34 18.09
N PRO A 442 -23.64 -12.02 18.32
CA PRO A 442 -24.39 -11.90 19.58
C PRO A 442 -23.55 -12.33 20.81
N LEU A 443 -22.62 -13.28 20.63
CA LEU A 443 -21.66 -13.72 21.63
C LEU A 443 -20.63 -12.64 22.05
N GLN A 444 -20.42 -11.59 21.27
CA GLN A 444 -19.51 -10.51 21.66
C GLN A 444 -20.19 -9.50 22.58
N LEU A 445 -21.48 -9.20 22.42
CA LEU A 445 -22.22 -8.33 23.34
C LEU A 445 -22.29 -8.97 24.74
N GLU A 446 -22.56 -10.27 24.84
CA GLU A 446 -22.49 -10.99 26.12
C GLU A 446 -21.07 -11.02 26.72
N ARG A 447 -20.02 -11.19 25.90
CA ARG A 447 -18.63 -11.12 26.38
C ARG A 447 -18.25 -9.71 26.84
N ILE A 448 -18.77 -8.67 26.19
CA ILE A 448 -18.55 -7.27 26.56
C ILE A 448 -19.32 -6.93 27.84
N ASP A 449 -20.55 -7.41 28.00
CA ASP A 449 -21.34 -7.24 29.22
C ASP A 449 -20.73 -8.03 30.39
N ASN A 450 -20.30 -9.28 30.16
CA ASN A 450 -19.57 -10.07 31.16
C ASN A 450 -18.22 -9.43 31.52
N TRP A 451 -17.47 -8.94 30.53
CA TRP A 451 -16.25 -8.18 30.77
C TRP A 451 -16.50 -6.93 31.61
N ARG A 452 -17.52 -6.14 31.24
CA ARG A 452 -17.94 -4.92 31.96
C ARG A 452 -18.28 -5.22 33.41
N ASN A 453 -18.92 -6.35 33.68
CA ASN A 453 -19.33 -6.74 35.03
C ASN A 453 -18.20 -7.34 35.86
N THR A 454 -17.30 -8.13 35.27
CA THR A 454 -16.25 -8.84 36.01
C THR A 454 -14.97 -8.01 36.15
N HIS A 455 -14.49 -7.38 35.08
CA HIS A 455 -13.13 -6.79 35.05
C HIS A 455 -13.10 -5.30 35.34
N LEU A 456 -14.17 -4.55 35.01
CA LEU A 456 -14.30 -3.16 35.44
C LEU A 456 -14.35 -3.09 36.98
N THR A 457 -15.07 -4.02 37.61
CA THR A 457 -15.17 -4.16 39.06
C THR A 457 -13.83 -4.51 39.70
N GLU A 458 -13.05 -5.43 39.12
CA GLU A 458 -11.72 -5.79 39.63
C GLU A 458 -10.66 -4.71 39.38
N ALA A 459 -10.67 -4.06 38.22
CA ALA A 459 -9.73 -2.97 37.90
C ALA A 459 -9.97 -1.74 38.79
N LEU A 460 -11.25 -1.42 39.07
CA LEU A 460 -11.64 -0.38 40.02
C LEU A 460 -11.31 -0.77 41.48
N ALA A 461 -11.33 -2.06 41.84
CA ALA A 461 -10.97 -2.53 43.17
C ALA A 461 -9.44 -2.55 43.44
N LYS A 462 -8.62 -2.67 42.39
CA LYS A 462 -7.14 -2.70 42.50
C LYS A 462 -6.47 -1.33 42.41
N THR A 463 -7.19 -0.28 42.04
CA THR A 463 -6.62 1.09 42.04
C THR A 463 -6.72 1.70 43.42
N ASP A 464 -5.57 2.01 44.05
CA ASP A 464 -5.49 2.63 45.37
C ASP A 464 -6.26 3.98 45.40
N PRO A 465 -7.30 4.12 46.25
CA PRO A 465 -8.08 5.34 46.37
C PRO A 465 -7.24 6.58 46.72
N ALA A 466 -6.08 6.40 47.34
CA ALA A 466 -5.23 7.48 47.84
C ALA A 466 -4.37 8.16 46.74
N GLN A 467 -4.23 7.58 45.55
CA GLN A 467 -3.34 8.10 44.49
C GLN A 467 -4.04 8.99 43.44
N ARG A 468 -5.26 9.49 43.68
CA ARG A 468 -6.02 10.26 42.67
C ARG A 468 -6.15 11.76 42.99
N PRO A 469 -5.53 12.67 42.20
CA PRO A 469 -5.92 14.07 42.16
C PRO A 469 -7.07 14.27 41.15
N GLY A 470 -8.26 14.64 41.64
CA GLY A 470 -9.47 14.79 40.82
C GLY A 470 -10.21 13.47 40.62
N ASN A 471 -11.54 13.47 40.76
CA ASN A 471 -12.35 12.27 41.01
C ASN A 471 -13.24 11.87 39.81
N PRO A 472 -12.73 11.14 38.80
CA PRO A 472 -13.52 10.55 37.72
C PRO A 472 -14.15 9.19 38.09
N ALA A 473 -13.79 8.58 39.22
CA ALA A 473 -14.25 7.25 39.60
C ALA A 473 -15.61 7.24 40.32
N ARG A 474 -15.97 8.32 41.03
CA ARG A 474 -17.34 8.49 41.52
C ARG A 474 -18.34 8.56 40.36
N ASP A 475 -17.94 9.20 39.26
CA ASP A 475 -18.75 9.33 38.05
C ASP A 475 -18.98 7.98 37.35
N LEU A 476 -17.99 7.07 37.33
CA LEU A 476 -18.11 5.76 36.68
C LEU A 476 -19.01 4.78 37.45
N THR A 477 -18.92 4.72 38.79
CA THR A 477 -19.80 3.84 39.59
C THR A 477 -21.24 4.37 39.63
N GLU A 478 -21.43 5.71 39.63
CA GLU A 478 -22.75 6.34 39.43
C GLU A 478 -23.24 6.21 37.98
N LEU A 479 -22.39 6.25 36.95
CA LEU A 479 -22.79 6.01 35.56
C LEU A 479 -23.24 4.56 35.36
N VAL A 480 -22.53 3.59 35.91
CA VAL A 480 -22.92 2.16 35.80
C VAL A 480 -24.25 1.91 36.54
N GLY A 481 -24.48 2.58 37.67
CA GLY A 481 -25.77 2.54 38.40
C GLY A 481 -26.91 3.31 37.70
N ARG A 482 -26.63 4.44 37.04
CA ARG A 482 -27.62 5.28 36.34
C ARG A 482 -27.83 4.95 34.85
N SER A 483 -26.98 4.11 34.26
CA SER A 483 -27.14 3.60 32.88
C SER A 483 -27.95 2.31 32.81
N ALA A 484 -28.19 1.66 33.96
CA ALA A 484 -29.09 0.51 34.08
C ALA A 484 -30.55 0.76 33.59
N PRO A 485 -31.16 1.96 33.74
CA PRO A 485 -32.52 2.21 33.24
C PRO A 485 -32.63 2.30 31.72
N TYR A 486 -31.55 2.61 31.00
CA TYR A 486 -31.59 2.70 29.52
C TYR A 486 -31.57 1.33 28.83
N LEU A 487 -31.11 0.27 29.52
CA LEU A 487 -31.07 -1.09 28.99
C LEU A 487 -32.14 -2.02 29.62
N LEU A 488 -32.75 -1.64 30.75
CA LEU A 488 -33.96 -2.29 31.28
C LEU A 488 -35.27 -1.78 30.66
N ALA A 489 -35.22 -0.84 29.71
CA ALA A 489 -36.33 -0.52 28.81
C ALA A 489 -36.60 -1.63 27.76
N THR A 490 -36.16 -2.87 28.01
CA THR A 490 -36.44 -4.08 27.20
C THR A 490 -37.90 -4.53 27.24
N ARG A 491 -38.79 -3.81 27.94
CA ARG A 491 -40.23 -4.10 28.03
C ARG A 491 -41.16 -2.92 27.73
N SER A 492 -40.69 -1.88 27.02
CA SER A 492 -41.66 -0.91 26.48
C SER A 492 -42.42 -1.56 25.33
N ALA A 493 -43.75 -1.60 25.43
CA ALA A 493 -44.59 -1.93 24.30
C ALA A 493 -44.27 -0.99 23.12
N PRO A 494 -44.36 -1.48 21.87
CA PRO A 494 -44.16 -0.64 20.69
C PRO A 494 -45.11 0.56 20.73
N GLU A 495 -44.55 1.76 20.61
CA GLU A 495 -45.31 3.01 20.66
C GLU A 495 -45.25 3.68 19.31
N LEU A 496 -46.41 3.94 18.69
CA LEU A 496 -46.48 4.73 17.47
C LEU A 496 -46.13 6.19 17.79
N VAL A 497 -45.02 6.68 17.27
CA VAL A 497 -44.55 8.06 17.51
C VAL A 497 -44.99 9.01 16.41
N ALA A 498 -45.00 8.56 15.16
CA ALA A 498 -45.42 9.35 14.01
C ALA A 498 -45.86 8.44 12.85
N SER A 499 -46.56 9.01 11.88
CA SER A 499 -46.77 8.39 10.56
C SER A 499 -46.21 9.33 9.50
N CYS A 500 -45.47 8.79 8.55
CA CYS A 500 -44.79 9.55 7.50
C CYS A 500 -44.90 8.77 6.18
N GLU A 501 -45.60 9.37 5.21
CA GLU A 501 -45.85 8.77 3.90
C GLU A 501 -46.52 7.39 4.03
N ALA A 502 -45.85 6.33 3.57
CA ALA A 502 -46.33 4.95 3.63
C ALA A 502 -45.80 4.18 4.85
N PHE A 503 -45.29 4.86 5.89
CA PHE A 503 -44.67 4.23 7.05
C PHE A 503 -45.21 4.77 8.38
N ASN A 504 -45.38 3.87 9.34
CA ASN A 504 -45.52 4.16 10.76
C ASN A 504 -44.13 4.16 11.42
N ILE A 505 -43.79 5.23 12.13
CA ILE A 505 -42.56 5.33 12.91
C ILE A 505 -42.87 4.93 14.35
N ILE A 506 -42.32 3.80 14.76
CA ILE A 506 -42.58 3.15 16.05
C ILE A 506 -41.33 3.24 16.91
N ARG A 507 -41.47 3.74 18.14
CA ARG A 507 -40.43 3.66 19.17
C ARG A 507 -40.52 2.30 19.85
N TYR A 508 -39.42 1.55 19.82
CA TYR A 508 -39.35 0.22 20.42
C TYR A 508 -37.91 -0.07 20.86
N ARG A 509 -37.74 -0.52 22.12
CA ARG A 509 -36.45 -0.92 22.72
C ARG A 509 -35.29 0.08 22.51
N GLY A 510 -35.56 1.36 22.73
CA GLY A 510 -34.54 2.42 22.63
C GLY A 510 -34.17 2.86 21.21
N GLY A 511 -34.87 2.37 20.18
CA GLY A 511 -34.71 2.80 18.80
C GLY A 511 -36.04 3.20 18.14
N TYR A 512 -35.94 3.66 16.89
CA TYR A 512 -37.08 3.96 16.03
C TYR A 512 -37.09 3.00 14.83
N LEU A 513 -38.27 2.47 14.54
CA LEU A 513 -38.54 1.60 13.41
C LEU A 513 -39.51 2.28 12.47
N GLY A 514 -39.21 2.33 11.18
CA GLY A 514 -40.19 2.68 10.15
C GLY A 514 -40.83 1.41 9.62
N VAL A 515 -42.09 1.16 9.93
CA VAL A 515 -42.85 -0.02 9.47
C VAL A 515 -43.82 0.41 8.37
N ARG A 516 -43.73 -0.18 7.18
CA ARG A 516 -44.63 0.16 6.08
C ARG A 516 -46.09 -0.12 6.45
N HIS A 517 -47.01 0.76 6.05
CA HIS A 517 -48.44 0.57 6.27
C HIS A 517 -48.91 -0.79 5.72
N GLY A 518 -49.68 -1.52 6.52
CA GLY A 518 -50.20 -2.85 6.18
C GLY A 518 -49.25 -4.01 6.50
N VAL A 519 -48.05 -3.75 7.01
CA VAL A 519 -47.12 -4.79 7.46
C VAL A 519 -47.38 -5.08 8.94
N GLU A 520 -47.81 -6.30 9.24
CA GLU A 520 -47.96 -6.79 10.61
C GLU A 520 -46.61 -7.24 11.17
N ILE A 521 -46.26 -6.71 12.34
CA ILE A 521 -45.03 -7.08 13.04
C ILE A 521 -45.39 -7.87 14.30
N ASP A 522 -44.85 -9.07 14.41
CA ASP A 522 -44.91 -9.86 15.64
C ASP A 522 -43.90 -9.33 16.66
N TRP A 523 -44.34 -8.36 17.46
CA TRP A 523 -43.52 -7.68 18.48
C TRP A 523 -43.06 -8.57 19.63
N SER A 524 -43.54 -9.82 19.69
CA SER A 524 -43.10 -10.82 20.66
C SER A 524 -41.75 -11.44 20.29
N ARG A 525 -41.33 -11.33 19.02
CA ARG A 525 -40.06 -11.89 18.53
C ARG A 525 -38.84 -11.08 18.98
N PRO A 526 -37.66 -11.73 19.07
CA PRO A 526 -36.38 -11.03 19.17
C PRO A 526 -36.24 -9.99 18.06
N PHE A 527 -35.64 -8.85 18.41
CA PHE A 527 -35.58 -7.68 17.53
C PHE A 527 -34.95 -7.99 16.17
N ASP A 528 -33.92 -8.84 16.12
CA ASP A 528 -33.24 -9.22 14.87
C ASP A 528 -34.07 -10.18 14.02
N GLU A 529 -34.91 -11.03 14.63
CA GLU A 529 -35.82 -11.91 13.90
C GLU A 529 -36.90 -11.11 13.15
N ILE A 530 -37.32 -9.96 13.68
CA ILE A 530 -38.26 -9.07 12.99
C ILE A 530 -37.70 -8.63 11.63
N PHE A 531 -36.40 -8.35 11.53
CA PHE A 531 -35.73 -7.98 10.27
C PHE A 531 -35.52 -9.17 9.34
N HIS A 532 -35.35 -10.38 9.87
CA HIS A 532 -35.23 -11.58 9.04
C HIS A 532 -36.56 -12.02 8.42
N HIS A 533 -37.68 -11.72 9.09
CA HIS A 533 -39.01 -12.12 8.63
C HIS A 533 -39.78 -11.01 7.91
N THR A 534 -39.23 -9.79 7.85
CA THR A 534 -39.83 -8.65 7.14
C THR A 534 -38.95 -8.28 5.96
N ALA A 535 -39.54 -8.02 4.79
CA ALA A 535 -38.74 -7.59 3.64
C ALA A 535 -38.01 -6.27 3.93
N ALA A 536 -36.74 -6.15 3.50
CA ALA A 536 -35.89 -5.00 3.83
C ALA A 536 -36.46 -3.64 3.38
N GLN A 537 -37.35 -3.62 2.39
CA GLN A 537 -38.04 -2.43 1.90
C GLN A 537 -39.24 -1.99 2.76
N ASP A 538 -39.66 -2.83 3.69
CA ASP A 538 -40.87 -2.69 4.49
C ASP A 538 -40.56 -2.33 5.94
N LEU A 539 -39.30 -2.42 6.33
CA LEU A 539 -38.82 -2.14 7.67
C LEU A 539 -37.52 -1.32 7.64
N LEU A 540 -37.56 -0.14 8.25
CA LEU A 540 -36.44 0.79 8.39
C LEU A 540 -36.02 0.90 9.85
N ARG A 541 -34.73 1.20 10.11
CA ARG A 541 -34.20 1.34 11.46
C ARG A 541 -33.43 2.65 11.61
N GLY A 542 -33.68 3.38 12.69
CA GLY A 542 -32.94 4.60 13.02
C GLY A 542 -32.80 4.81 14.52
N ARG A 543 -31.75 5.53 14.92
CA ARG A 543 -31.52 5.92 16.33
C ARG A 543 -32.48 7.02 16.80
N THR A 544 -32.96 7.83 15.86
CA THR A 544 -33.89 8.93 16.12
C THR A 544 -35.04 8.86 15.12
N GLN A 545 -36.17 9.46 15.47
CA GLN A 545 -37.29 9.65 14.54
C GLN A 545 -36.81 10.32 13.24
N ALA A 546 -35.98 11.36 13.34
CA ALA A 546 -35.44 12.08 12.19
C ALA A 546 -34.59 11.19 11.26
N SER A 547 -33.82 10.25 11.81
CA SER A 547 -33.02 9.30 11.02
C SER A 547 -33.91 8.34 10.21
N VAL A 548 -35.00 7.86 10.79
CA VAL A 548 -35.99 7.02 10.08
C VAL A 548 -36.71 7.84 9.01
N THR A 549 -37.12 9.07 9.33
CA THR A 549 -37.75 10.00 8.37
C THR A 549 -36.83 10.27 7.18
N ALA A 550 -35.53 10.50 7.41
CA ALA A 550 -34.57 10.71 6.32
C ALA A 550 -34.43 9.48 5.41
N GLN A 551 -34.48 8.27 5.96
CA GLN A 551 -34.47 7.03 5.18
C GLN A 551 -35.76 6.85 4.35
N ILE A 552 -36.92 7.20 4.91
CA ILE A 552 -38.20 7.20 4.18
C ILE A 552 -38.11 8.16 2.98
N GLU A 553 -37.57 9.37 3.18
CA GLU A 553 -37.42 10.35 2.11
C GLU A 553 -36.43 9.89 1.02
N GLN A 554 -35.35 9.20 1.42
CA GLN A 554 -34.42 8.59 0.47
C GLN A 554 -35.10 7.50 -0.37
N LEU A 555 -35.90 6.63 0.23
CA LEU A 555 -36.67 5.61 -0.50
C LEU A 555 -37.66 6.25 -1.48
N LYS A 556 -38.33 7.33 -1.08
CA LYS A 556 -39.25 8.08 -1.95
C LYS A 556 -38.52 8.68 -3.15
N ASN A 557 -37.40 9.36 -2.90
CA ASN A 557 -36.55 9.93 -3.96
C ASN A 557 -36.05 8.85 -4.92
N HIS A 558 -35.65 7.69 -4.40
CA HIS A 558 -35.20 6.57 -5.24
C HIS A 558 -36.34 5.99 -6.08
N ALA A 559 -37.55 5.85 -5.51
CA ALA A 559 -38.74 5.39 -6.23
C ALA A 559 -39.18 6.39 -7.31
N GLU A 560 -39.07 7.69 -7.07
CA GLU A 560 -39.30 8.72 -8.09
C GLU A 560 -38.26 8.67 -9.21
N GLN A 561 -36.98 8.57 -8.88
CA GLN A 561 -35.91 8.42 -9.88
C GLN A 561 -36.10 7.16 -10.74
N HIS A 562 -36.49 6.04 -10.14
CA HIS A 562 -36.82 4.81 -10.86
C HIS A 562 -38.04 4.97 -11.77
N ARG A 563 -39.12 5.62 -11.30
CA ARG A 563 -40.29 5.93 -12.14
C ARG A 563 -39.93 6.83 -13.31
N GLU A 564 -39.11 7.86 -13.09
CA GLU A 564 -38.62 8.73 -14.17
C GLU A 564 -37.71 8.00 -15.16
N ALA A 565 -36.85 7.08 -14.67
CA ALA A 565 -36.01 6.26 -15.52
C ALA A 565 -36.85 5.33 -16.39
N HIS A 566 -37.86 4.67 -15.82
CA HIS A 566 -38.78 3.80 -16.55
C HIS A 566 -39.60 4.59 -17.59
N GLN A 567 -40.15 5.75 -17.22
CA GLN A 567 -40.85 6.62 -18.17
C GLN A 567 -39.94 7.16 -19.28
N ARG A 568 -38.64 7.37 -19.00
CA ARG A 568 -37.65 7.74 -20.02
C ARG A 568 -37.39 6.58 -20.97
N GLN A 569 -37.21 5.37 -20.44
CA GLN A 569 -37.01 4.17 -21.23
C GLN A 569 -38.21 3.86 -22.12
N GLN A 570 -39.43 3.98 -21.59
CA GLN A 570 -40.67 3.78 -22.36
C GLN A 570 -40.79 4.79 -23.52
N ARG A 571 -40.56 6.08 -23.25
CA ARG A 571 -40.53 7.14 -24.30
C ARG A 571 -39.44 6.89 -25.34
N GLU A 572 -38.32 6.31 -24.95
CA GLU A 572 -37.23 5.96 -25.87
C GLU A 572 -37.58 4.75 -26.72
N SER A 573 -38.23 3.73 -26.15
CA SER A 573 -38.78 2.58 -26.89
C SER A 573 -39.81 3.03 -27.92
N GLU A 574 -40.81 3.81 -27.51
CA GLU A 574 -41.83 4.36 -28.42
C GLU A 574 -41.20 5.17 -29.57
N ARG A 575 -40.12 5.90 -29.29
CA ARG A 575 -39.38 6.66 -30.30
C ARG A 575 -38.61 5.75 -31.26
N LEU A 576 -38.04 4.65 -30.78
CA LEU A 576 -37.39 3.66 -31.63
C LEU A 576 -38.40 2.99 -32.57
N ASP A 577 -39.59 2.64 -32.05
CA ASP A 577 -40.68 2.07 -32.86
C ASP A 577 -41.15 3.05 -33.95
N GLN A 578 -41.29 4.34 -33.61
CA GLN A 578 -41.61 5.39 -34.59
C GLN A 578 -40.52 5.53 -35.68
N LEU A 579 -39.24 5.47 -35.30
CA LEU A 579 -38.14 5.54 -36.26
C LEU A 579 -38.07 4.31 -37.16
N ALA A 580 -38.30 3.11 -36.59
CA ALA A 580 -38.35 1.87 -37.35
C ALA A 580 -39.51 1.89 -38.37
N HIS A 581 -40.69 2.38 -37.96
CA HIS A 581 -41.83 2.55 -38.85
C HIS A 581 -41.52 3.55 -39.99
N ALA A 582 -40.94 4.71 -39.68
CA ALA A 582 -40.54 5.69 -40.69
C ALA A 582 -39.48 5.14 -41.66
N LEU A 583 -38.56 4.29 -41.18
CA LEU A 583 -37.55 3.64 -42.03
C LEU A 583 -38.21 2.62 -42.98
N ALA A 584 -39.24 1.90 -42.53
CA ALA A 584 -40.00 0.97 -43.36
C ALA A 584 -40.80 1.71 -44.46
N GLU A 585 -41.44 2.84 -44.13
CA GLU A 585 -42.13 3.70 -45.12
C GLU A 585 -41.15 4.27 -46.16
N LEU A 586 -39.98 4.75 -45.73
CA LEU A 586 -38.92 5.23 -46.61
C LEU A 586 -38.35 4.13 -47.49
N SER A 587 -38.20 2.90 -46.97
CA SER A 587 -37.78 1.74 -47.75
C SER A 587 -38.79 1.41 -48.85
N ALA A 588 -40.09 1.51 -48.55
CA ALA A 588 -41.15 1.27 -49.51
C ALA A 588 -41.14 2.35 -50.62
N HIS A 589 -40.92 3.63 -50.26
CA HIS A 589 -40.77 4.73 -51.22
C HIS A 589 -39.44 4.72 -52.01
N SER A 590 -38.36 4.17 -51.45
CA SER A 590 -37.06 4.07 -52.12
C SER A 590 -37.09 3.07 -53.28
N ARG A 591 -37.94 2.03 -53.20
CA ARG A 591 -38.09 1.04 -54.29
C ARG A 591 -38.75 1.63 -55.54
N THR A 592 -39.34 2.83 -55.45
CA THR A 592 -39.94 3.54 -56.59
C THR A 592 -39.05 4.65 -57.18
N HIS A 593 -37.92 5.03 -56.55
CA HIS A 593 -37.00 6.06 -57.07
C HIS A 593 -35.52 5.72 -56.78
N GLU A 594 -34.87 5.04 -57.72
CA GLU A 594 -33.64 4.29 -57.50
C GLU A 594 -32.31 5.04 -57.78
N ALA A 595 -32.19 6.32 -57.42
CA ALA A 595 -30.88 7.02 -57.56
C ALA A 595 -30.50 7.98 -56.42
N GLN A 596 -31.46 8.46 -55.61
CA GLN A 596 -31.16 9.42 -54.53
C GLN A 596 -31.39 8.88 -53.10
N ALA A 597 -32.03 7.73 -52.94
CA ALA A 597 -32.40 7.18 -51.62
C ALA A 597 -31.24 6.53 -50.84
N GLY A 598 -30.17 6.08 -51.52
CA GLY A 598 -29.08 5.33 -50.90
C GLY A 598 -28.28 6.11 -49.84
N SER A 599 -28.06 7.41 -50.06
CA SER A 599 -27.33 8.27 -49.12
C SER A 599 -28.13 8.52 -47.83
N TRP A 600 -29.44 8.76 -47.96
CA TRP A 600 -30.32 8.99 -46.80
C TRP A 600 -30.48 7.73 -45.95
N TYR A 601 -30.57 6.57 -46.60
CA TYR A 601 -30.72 5.29 -45.90
C TYR A 601 -29.48 4.94 -45.07
N ALA A 602 -28.29 5.23 -45.58
CA ALA A 602 -27.02 4.99 -44.88
C ALA A 602 -26.88 5.88 -43.62
N GLU A 603 -27.25 7.16 -43.71
CA GLU A 603 -27.16 8.09 -42.55
C GLU A 603 -28.15 7.74 -41.44
N LEU A 604 -29.39 7.38 -41.79
CA LEU A 604 -30.42 6.98 -40.83
C LEU A 604 -30.06 5.66 -40.12
N ARG A 605 -29.50 4.70 -40.86
CA ARG A 605 -29.06 3.41 -40.28
C ARG A 605 -27.87 3.59 -39.33
N ALA A 606 -26.89 4.41 -39.70
CA ALA A 606 -25.77 4.75 -38.80
C ALA A 606 -26.25 5.44 -37.51
N ALA A 607 -27.28 6.28 -37.60
CA ALA A 607 -27.88 6.91 -36.42
C ALA A 607 -28.61 5.91 -35.51
N LEU A 608 -29.28 4.91 -36.08
CA LEU A 608 -29.97 3.85 -35.34
C LEU A 608 -28.97 2.92 -34.62
N ASP A 609 -27.91 2.51 -35.31
CA ASP A 609 -26.85 1.67 -34.75
C ASP A 609 -26.13 2.37 -33.59
N THR A 610 -25.89 3.69 -33.71
CA THR A 610 -25.28 4.50 -32.65
C THR A 610 -26.17 4.57 -31.40
N ILE A 611 -27.50 4.58 -31.57
CA ILE A 611 -28.44 4.62 -30.45
C ILE A 611 -28.53 3.24 -29.77
N GLN A 612 -28.62 2.16 -30.54
CA GLN A 612 -28.65 0.79 -30.01
C GLN A 612 -27.38 0.41 -29.26
N GLN A 613 -26.20 0.86 -29.73
CA GLN A 613 -24.92 0.62 -29.06
C GLN A 613 -24.73 1.42 -27.76
N HIS A 614 -25.58 2.40 -27.47
CA HIS A 614 -25.41 3.32 -26.33
C HIS A 614 -26.54 3.28 -25.30
N GLY A 615 -27.58 2.48 -25.51
CA GLY A 615 -28.69 2.27 -24.56
C GLY A 615 -28.30 1.50 -23.28
N GLY A 616 -27.10 0.91 -23.22
CA GLY A 616 -26.65 0.10 -22.08
C GLY A 616 -25.86 0.83 -20.98
N ASN A 617 -25.60 2.14 -21.08
CA ASN A 617 -24.75 2.83 -20.11
C ASN A 617 -25.30 4.21 -19.70
N ALA A 618 -25.74 4.31 -18.44
CA ALA A 618 -26.43 5.48 -17.88
C ALA A 618 -25.54 6.71 -17.62
N ALA A 619 -24.23 6.66 -17.90
CA ALA A 619 -23.28 7.72 -17.57
C ALA A 619 -22.49 8.22 -18.79
N GLN A 620 -23.10 9.03 -19.66
CA GLN A 620 -22.35 9.86 -20.63
C GLN A 620 -23.00 11.23 -20.88
N PRO A 621 -22.21 12.29 -21.18
CA PRO A 621 -22.63 13.68 -21.02
C PRO A 621 -23.62 14.16 -22.09
N ALA A 622 -24.63 14.90 -21.63
CA ALA A 622 -25.76 15.44 -22.40
C ALA A 622 -25.41 16.27 -23.65
N ARG A 623 -24.16 16.72 -23.82
CA ARG A 623 -23.70 17.53 -24.96
C ARG A 623 -23.66 16.76 -26.30
N ARG A 624 -23.23 15.49 -26.32
CA ARG A 624 -23.16 14.69 -27.56
C ARG A 624 -24.56 14.31 -28.07
N ARG A 625 -25.46 13.96 -27.14
CA ARG A 625 -26.88 13.62 -27.43
C ARG A 625 -27.66 14.81 -28.02
N ARG A 626 -27.43 16.04 -27.53
CA ARG A 626 -28.03 17.26 -28.08
C ARG A 626 -27.56 17.58 -29.51
N SER A 627 -26.32 17.25 -29.87
CA SER A 627 -25.79 17.48 -31.23
C SER A 627 -26.41 16.53 -32.27
N ALA A 628 -26.61 15.25 -31.92
CA ALA A 628 -27.27 14.29 -32.79
C ALA A 628 -28.75 14.64 -33.01
N ALA A 629 -29.46 15.04 -31.93
CA ALA A 629 -30.85 15.48 -32.01
C ALA A 629 -31.04 16.77 -32.83
N ARG A 630 -30.10 17.73 -32.76
CA ARG A 630 -30.13 18.94 -33.60
C ARG A 630 -29.93 18.62 -35.08
N ARG A 631 -29.06 17.65 -35.41
CA ARG A 631 -28.85 17.19 -36.80
C ARG A 631 -30.11 16.53 -37.36
N GLY A 632 -30.73 15.62 -36.61
CA GLY A 632 -32.01 14.98 -37.01
C GLY A 632 -33.14 15.99 -37.26
N ARG A 633 -33.32 17.00 -36.40
CA ARG A 633 -34.35 18.06 -36.61
C ARG A 633 -34.07 18.93 -37.82
N ARG A 634 -32.79 19.16 -38.16
CA ARG A 634 -32.40 19.92 -39.35
C ARG A 634 -32.74 19.15 -40.62
N LEU A 635 -32.54 17.83 -40.64
CA LEU A 635 -32.94 16.97 -41.75
C LEU A 635 -34.46 16.92 -41.95
N VAL A 636 -35.25 16.76 -40.88
CA VAL A 636 -36.73 16.75 -40.96
C VAL A 636 -37.30 18.09 -41.47
N ARG A 637 -36.65 19.22 -41.15
CA ARG A 637 -37.03 20.53 -41.69
C ARG A 637 -36.68 20.70 -43.16
N LEU A 638 -35.64 20.04 -43.65
CA LEU A 638 -35.25 20.09 -45.06
C LEU A 638 -36.20 19.26 -45.94
N THR A 639 -36.68 18.11 -45.45
CA THR A 639 -37.70 17.29 -46.15
C THR A 639 -39.08 17.93 -46.23
N ARG A 640 -39.46 18.76 -45.25
CA ARG A 640 -40.71 19.56 -45.32
C ARG A 640 -40.64 20.76 -46.26
N ARG A 641 -39.44 21.15 -46.71
CA ARG A 641 -39.25 22.25 -47.67
C ARG A 641 -39.04 21.78 -49.11
N SER A 642 -38.80 20.47 -49.31
CA SER A 642 -38.61 19.86 -50.63
C SER A 642 -39.83 19.07 -51.12
N ARG A 643 -40.89 19.00 -50.31
CA ARG A 643 -42.27 18.72 -50.73
C ARG A 643 -42.99 20.06 -50.83
#